data_AF-A0A420XT61-F1
#
_entry.id   AF-A0A420XT61-F1
#
_cell.length_a   1.000
_cell.length_b   1.000
_cell.length_c   1.000
_cell.angle_alpha   90.00
_cell.angle_beta   90.00
_cell.angle_gamma   90.00
#
_symmetry.space_group_name_H-M   'P 1'
#
loop_
_entity.id
_entity.type
_entity.pdbx_description
1 polymer ?
#
loop_
_entity_poly.entity_id
_entity_poly.type
_entity_poly.pdbx_seq_one_letter_code
_entity_poly.pdbx_strand_id
1 'polypeptide(L)'
;MRAARSLATLAVAALLAAGAAALPAGPAAALENGTVPAAAASSWQTNGVVRAITVANGIVYLGGDFTSVRPPGAAAGSGEVSRRYLAAFSASTGALVSSINHTVSAPVYGLSTSSDGSRVYLSGDFTSIDGASHGRVAALSAAGGGLLPWAPSVNGRVNSVVATATTAYVGGSFSQAGGGAATRVAALSASTGARVAGFSASADNVVYSMALSAAGDVLYLAGGFLSVNGNTGYHAAAPVSAATGALLPFSAGSVIPPKSATCTSEMKTVKTDAGAVYFGAEGTGGGCFDGTFSARVSDGTLRWVSRCLGATQGIEILNGLLYEGSHAHDCSADKSDPDAFPEVGWSRGLSRHLLARSASDGHVSSWYPNTNGGPGGAGLGPRVLATDGTQLFVGGEFTSVNGRNQQGFVRFSPSTGDTTSPAQPAAPSVTARPGGALAVYVQSPLDTDDTDLTVRIYRDGGSTPIASVPVHALFWRDPVVGVEDAGLAVGSSHTYTADAVETFGTRVSPRSAASPAVQAVATLPAYSTAVLDDSPRLFWRLGDVRAPAAADSSPNLTGGVFSPTGVSYGVAGKGPGELAITTDGVSGLLSSSAAVPAPTAFSIEAWFRTTTTSGGKILGFGNRQGGLDFNGNAAVSGSYDKHVYMTNNGRLVFGVYTGSPQTITSASSYNDGQWHHVVGTQGAAGMALYVDDVRVGTNPTTTNQSFSGYWRVGGDNLASWPNVPTSAFFAGTIDDPAVYPTALTAAQVDAHWRASGRGPADTTPPKTAITSPAPGASVQGLTTVSATASDDTAVASVTLRVDGSVVGTDTSAPYEFAWAASGAGSHTLVTTAQDAAGNTGSSSPVVVTVTSTGDTTPPGPPGATTVTGRGTDHVDLAWTAASDDQGVAGYRLVRDGTVLPTVITGLSTTDTGLAPGSRHTWTVRAVDTSGNVGPDSAAVSARTLLFTDSWAGADGTPWSSAWTTGTSNGTVSTQAGGGSLLVGNVSGAFARAQLTGAAPRADTDTVLSYRWSSTGATGYLDVYVRGSGGWQNAYRPLTGYGIEVASNSTTVSLSRNVNGVRTTLSTVNAQSVTTARQWLRIRVTGSTVQYRIWPDGSPEPAAWSSTVTDTAVTAPGQLFVSADRGSQSTTSRSVTLDDLVVADLAP
;
A
#
# COMPACT_ATOMS: atom_id res chain seq x y z
N MET A 1 -42.53 42.97 68.35
CA MET A 1 -41.40 43.49 67.53
C MET A 1 -41.57 42.86 66.15
N ARG A 2 -42.23 43.57 65.19
CA ARG A 2 -41.62 44.40 64.13
C ARG A 2 -40.45 43.67 63.45
N ALA A 3 -40.47 43.28 62.16
CA ALA A 3 -41.42 43.52 61.09
C ALA A 3 -41.31 42.47 59.95
N ALA A 4 -42.48 42.03 59.50
CA ALA A 4 -42.95 41.54 58.20
C ALA A 4 -42.02 40.77 57.21
N ARG A 5 -42.40 39.50 56.99
CA ARG A 5 -42.30 38.76 55.71
C ARG A 5 -43.55 39.06 54.86
N SER A 6 -43.43 39.18 53.52
CA SER A 6 -44.33 38.61 52.49
C SER A 6 -44.04 39.12 51.05
N LEU A 7 -43.90 38.15 50.13
CA LEU A 7 -44.30 38.01 48.71
C LEU A 7 -44.56 39.21 47.73
N ALA A 8 -44.17 38.92 46.46
CA ALA A 8 -44.69 39.39 45.14
C ALA A 8 -44.30 40.83 44.69
N THR A 9 -43.98 41.18 43.42
CA THR A 9 -44.22 40.60 42.09
C THR A 9 -43.34 41.31 41.02
N LEU A 10 -42.97 40.54 39.97
CA LEU A 10 -42.65 40.84 38.55
C LEU A 10 -41.99 42.15 38.03
N ALA A 11 -40.96 41.87 37.19
CA ALA A 11 -40.58 42.45 35.90
C ALA A 11 -39.82 43.79 35.84
N VAL A 12 -38.61 43.75 35.26
CA VAL A 12 -38.20 44.52 34.06
C VAL A 12 -36.84 44.02 33.57
N ALA A 13 -36.75 43.83 32.26
CA ALA A 13 -35.54 43.50 31.50
C ALA A 13 -34.52 44.64 31.49
N ALA A 14 -33.22 44.33 31.66
CA ALA A 14 -32.08 44.87 30.91
C ALA A 14 -30.75 44.49 31.59
N LEU A 15 -29.71 44.36 30.77
CA LEU A 15 -28.28 44.21 31.09
C LEU A 15 -27.80 42.84 31.59
N LEU A 16 -27.42 41.97 30.65
CA LEU A 16 -26.21 41.16 30.79
C LEU A 16 -25.50 41.09 29.42
N ALA A 17 -24.67 42.09 29.16
CA ALA A 17 -23.60 42.03 28.18
C ALA A 17 -22.29 42.30 28.93
N ALA A 18 -21.48 41.26 29.10
CA ALA A 18 -20.01 41.27 29.19
C ALA A 18 -19.54 40.01 29.93
N GLY A 19 -18.65 39.24 29.30
CA GLY A 19 -17.83 38.26 30.02
C GLY A 19 -17.74 36.84 29.45
N ALA A 20 -17.98 36.60 28.17
CA ALA A 20 -17.43 35.40 27.53
C ALA A 20 -15.96 35.69 27.20
N ALA A 21 -15.06 35.39 28.13
CA ALA A 21 -13.64 35.32 27.83
C ALA A 21 -13.47 34.25 26.74
N ALA A 22 -13.11 34.67 25.53
CA ALA A 22 -12.71 33.77 24.48
C ALA A 22 -11.55 32.94 25.01
N LEU A 23 -11.75 31.63 25.12
CA LEU A 23 -10.65 30.69 25.29
C LEU A 23 -9.66 30.95 24.15
N PRO A 24 -8.34 30.97 24.42
CA PRO A 24 -7.36 31.12 23.35
C PRO A 24 -7.62 30.01 22.32
N ALA A 25 -7.72 30.40 21.05
CA ALA A 25 -7.75 29.45 19.95
C ALA A 25 -6.57 28.48 20.15
N GLY A 26 -6.85 27.17 20.19
CA GLY A 26 -5.80 26.17 20.25
C GLY A 26 -4.81 26.36 19.09
N PRO A 27 -3.58 25.83 19.20
CA PRO A 27 -2.66 25.84 18.07
C PRO A 27 -3.36 25.21 16.85
N ALA A 28 -3.33 25.91 15.72
CA ALA A 28 -3.85 25.37 14.46
C ALA A 28 -3.18 24.00 14.21
N ALA A 29 -3.98 22.97 13.92
CA ALA A 29 -3.45 21.68 13.51
C ALA A 29 -2.54 21.90 12.29
N ALA A 30 -1.37 21.24 12.28
CA ALA A 30 -0.42 21.37 11.20
C ALA A 30 -0.94 20.56 10.00
N LEU A 31 -1.24 21.24 8.89
CA LEU A 31 -1.57 20.61 7.62
C LEU A 31 -0.32 19.96 7.01
N GLU A 32 -0.50 18.80 6.38
CA GLU A 32 0.56 18.14 5.64
C GLU A 32 1.21 19.10 4.62
N ASN A 33 2.55 19.09 4.59
CA ASN A 33 3.39 19.90 3.68
C ASN A 33 3.13 21.42 3.70
N GLY A 34 2.49 21.97 4.74
CA GLY A 34 2.27 23.42 4.87
C GLY A 34 1.27 24.00 3.87
N THR A 35 0.34 23.17 3.38
CA THR A 35 -0.75 23.56 2.50
C THR A 35 -1.72 24.54 3.18
N VAL A 36 -2.58 25.21 2.40
CA VAL A 36 -3.76 25.92 2.95
C VAL A 36 -4.90 24.91 3.17
N PRO A 37 -5.83 25.15 4.11
CA PRO A 37 -6.97 24.24 4.31
C PRO A 37 -7.78 24.05 3.02
N ALA A 38 -8.28 22.84 2.76
CA ALA A 38 -9.15 22.56 1.61
C ALA A 38 -10.59 23.09 1.83
N ALA A 39 -10.94 23.45 3.06
CA ALA A 39 -12.21 24.08 3.40
C ALA A 39 -12.32 25.51 2.84
N ALA A 40 -13.36 25.76 2.03
CA ALA A 40 -13.63 27.09 1.49
C ALA A 40 -14.04 28.08 2.59
N ALA A 41 -13.32 29.19 2.69
CA ALA A 41 -13.67 30.32 3.54
C ALA A 41 -14.83 31.14 2.92
N SER A 42 -15.58 31.83 3.78
CA SER A 42 -16.68 32.72 3.36
C SER A 42 -16.18 33.75 2.33
N SER A 43 -16.89 33.82 1.21
CA SER A 43 -16.57 34.72 0.09
C SER A 43 -17.84 35.03 -0.71
N TRP A 44 -17.94 36.26 -1.18
CA TRP A 44 -18.99 36.65 -2.12
C TRP A 44 -18.83 35.91 -3.45
N GLN A 45 -19.92 35.81 -4.20
CA GLN A 45 -19.99 35.07 -5.47
C GLN A 45 -20.19 36.04 -6.64
N THR A 46 -19.61 35.73 -7.80
CA THR A 46 -19.88 36.46 -9.05
C THR A 46 -20.99 35.78 -9.86
N ASN A 47 -21.63 36.49 -10.79
CA ASN A 47 -22.57 35.90 -11.75
C ASN A 47 -21.92 35.44 -13.07
N GLY A 48 -20.61 35.61 -13.21
CA GLY A 48 -19.85 35.31 -14.43
C GLY A 48 -18.38 35.03 -14.14
N VAL A 49 -17.60 34.79 -15.20
CA VAL A 49 -16.20 34.35 -15.10
C VAL A 49 -15.32 35.44 -14.50
N VAL A 50 -14.50 35.07 -13.52
CA VAL A 50 -13.37 35.88 -13.05
C VAL A 50 -12.13 35.54 -13.87
N ARG A 51 -11.53 36.54 -14.50
CA ARG A 51 -10.37 36.39 -15.40
C ARG A 51 -9.08 36.95 -14.82
N ALA A 52 -9.20 37.91 -13.90
CA ALA A 52 -8.08 38.58 -13.27
C ALA A 52 -8.31 38.71 -11.77
N ILE A 53 -7.23 38.57 -11.00
CA ILE A 53 -7.23 38.80 -9.56
C ILE A 53 -5.89 39.40 -9.14
N THR A 54 -5.94 40.36 -8.22
CA THR A 54 -4.74 40.87 -7.52
C THR A 54 -5.11 41.26 -6.10
N VAL A 55 -4.11 41.30 -5.22
CA VAL A 55 -4.25 41.78 -3.85
C VAL A 55 -3.43 43.04 -3.64
N ALA A 56 -4.01 44.03 -2.98
CA ALA A 56 -3.31 45.24 -2.55
C ALA A 56 -3.91 45.75 -1.24
N ASN A 57 -3.06 46.05 -0.25
CA ASN A 57 -3.46 46.68 1.03
C ASN A 57 -4.67 46.02 1.71
N GLY A 58 -4.71 44.68 1.74
CA GLY A 58 -5.81 43.92 2.35
C GLY A 58 -7.10 43.88 1.53
N ILE A 59 -7.06 44.31 0.27
CA ILE A 59 -8.19 44.27 -0.67
C ILE A 59 -7.85 43.33 -1.84
N VAL A 60 -8.79 42.45 -2.15
CA VAL A 60 -8.76 41.57 -3.32
C VAL A 60 -9.59 42.21 -4.42
N TYR A 61 -8.98 42.50 -5.55
CA TYR A 61 -9.65 43.03 -6.73
C TYR A 61 -9.91 41.89 -7.72
N LEU A 62 -11.15 41.76 -8.18
CA LEU A 62 -11.55 40.80 -9.20
C LEU A 62 -11.91 41.54 -10.49
N GLY A 63 -11.39 41.06 -11.61
CA GLY A 63 -11.74 41.49 -12.96
C GLY A 63 -12.27 40.33 -13.78
N GLY A 64 -13.24 40.56 -14.66
CA GLY A 64 -13.76 39.50 -15.51
C GLY A 64 -14.99 39.89 -16.33
N ASP A 65 -15.81 38.88 -16.65
CA ASP A 65 -17.03 39.03 -17.47
C ASP A 65 -18.30 39.24 -16.63
N PHE A 66 -18.19 39.15 -15.30
CA PHE A 66 -19.32 39.29 -14.39
C PHE A 66 -19.91 40.71 -14.40
N THR A 67 -21.21 40.81 -14.15
CA THR A 67 -21.95 42.07 -14.09
C THR A 67 -22.54 42.35 -12.71
N SER A 68 -22.67 41.33 -11.87
CA SER A 68 -23.14 41.43 -10.50
C SER A 68 -22.40 40.46 -9.57
N VAL A 69 -22.48 40.76 -8.28
CA VAL A 69 -21.97 39.94 -7.19
C VAL A 69 -23.06 39.73 -6.15
N ARG A 70 -23.00 38.62 -5.40
CA ARG A 70 -23.98 38.30 -4.35
C ARG A 70 -23.32 37.78 -3.07
N PRO A 71 -23.99 37.90 -1.91
CA PRO A 71 -23.47 37.42 -0.64
C PRO A 71 -23.12 35.91 -0.64
N PRO A 72 -22.27 35.47 0.31
CA PRO A 72 -21.97 34.06 0.52
C PRO A 72 -23.26 33.24 0.73
N GLY A 73 -23.37 32.08 0.06
CA GLY A 73 -24.52 31.18 0.19
C GLY A 73 -25.82 31.64 -0.50
N ALA A 74 -25.88 32.88 -1.01
CA ALA A 74 -27.05 33.36 -1.75
C ALA A 74 -27.21 32.61 -3.10
N ALA A 75 -28.44 32.24 -3.43
CA ALA A 75 -28.78 31.68 -4.75
C ALA A 75 -28.65 32.74 -5.85
N ALA A 76 -28.44 32.30 -7.10
CA ALA A 76 -28.41 33.20 -8.25
C ALA A 76 -29.70 34.03 -8.34
N GLY A 77 -29.57 35.33 -8.64
CA GLY A 77 -30.69 36.28 -8.65
C GLY A 77 -31.13 36.81 -7.28
N SER A 78 -30.56 36.33 -6.17
CA SER A 78 -30.90 36.79 -4.81
C SER A 78 -29.80 37.68 -4.22
N GLY A 79 -30.18 38.87 -3.74
CA GLY A 79 -29.26 39.80 -3.07
C GLY A 79 -28.14 40.33 -3.98
N GLU A 80 -28.34 40.36 -5.30
CA GLU A 80 -27.34 40.79 -6.25
C GLU A 80 -27.07 42.30 -6.18
N VAL A 81 -25.78 42.65 -6.20
CA VAL A 81 -25.28 44.02 -6.28
C VAL A 81 -24.53 44.19 -7.59
N SER A 82 -24.88 45.22 -8.36
CA SER A 82 -24.20 45.52 -9.63
C SER A 82 -22.71 45.82 -9.40
N ARG A 83 -21.86 45.07 -10.09
CA ARG A 83 -20.40 45.22 -10.12
C ARG A 83 -19.93 44.80 -11.51
N ARG A 84 -19.92 45.76 -12.43
CA ARG A 84 -19.70 45.47 -13.85
C ARG A 84 -18.21 45.37 -14.14
N TYR A 85 -17.76 44.14 -14.40
CA TYR A 85 -16.39 43.74 -14.78
C TYR A 85 -15.28 44.01 -13.76
N LEU A 86 -15.55 44.72 -12.67
CA LEU A 86 -14.64 44.97 -11.56
C LEU A 86 -15.38 44.92 -10.22
N ALA A 87 -14.83 44.19 -9.25
CA ALA A 87 -15.30 44.16 -7.87
C ALA A 87 -14.11 44.11 -6.90
N ALA A 88 -14.32 44.57 -5.67
CA ALA A 88 -13.29 44.55 -4.63
C ALA A 88 -13.84 43.94 -3.35
N PHE A 89 -13.04 43.13 -2.67
CA PHE A 89 -13.42 42.39 -1.47
C PHE A 89 -12.34 42.53 -0.40
N SER A 90 -12.73 42.48 0.87
CA SER A 90 -11.76 42.37 1.96
C SER A 90 -11.01 41.04 1.85
N ALA A 91 -9.69 41.08 1.88
CA ALA A 91 -8.85 39.88 1.87
C ALA A 91 -9.10 39.00 3.10
N SER A 92 -9.37 39.58 4.26
CA SER A 92 -9.56 38.84 5.51
C SER A 92 -10.95 38.24 5.66
N THR A 93 -12.00 38.92 5.19
CA THR A 93 -13.39 38.50 5.41
C THR A 93 -14.12 38.03 4.15
N GLY A 94 -13.59 38.31 2.95
CA GLY A 94 -14.26 38.04 1.68
C GLY A 94 -15.50 38.92 1.44
N ALA A 95 -15.76 39.91 2.30
CA ALA A 95 -16.90 40.80 2.19
C ALA A 95 -16.70 41.87 1.10
N LEU A 96 -17.77 42.25 0.40
CA LEU A 96 -17.76 43.31 -0.60
C LEU A 96 -17.29 44.64 -0.01
N VAL A 97 -16.28 45.26 -0.62
CA VAL A 97 -15.84 46.63 -0.31
C VAL A 97 -16.73 47.59 -1.10
N SER A 98 -17.78 48.08 -0.46
CA SER A 98 -18.84 48.86 -1.13
C SER A 98 -18.37 50.22 -1.68
N SER A 99 -17.32 50.80 -1.08
CA SER A 99 -16.74 52.08 -1.51
C SER A 99 -16.02 52.02 -2.85
N ILE A 100 -15.61 50.83 -3.31
CA ILE A 100 -14.98 50.61 -4.62
C ILE A 100 -16.06 50.09 -5.56
N ASN A 101 -16.63 50.99 -6.36
CA ASN A 101 -17.77 50.71 -7.24
C ASN A 101 -17.62 51.45 -8.58
N HIS A 102 -16.63 51.04 -9.36
CA HIS A 102 -16.40 51.60 -10.68
C HIS A 102 -17.32 50.98 -11.73
N THR A 103 -17.79 51.80 -12.68
CA THR A 103 -18.50 51.33 -13.87
C THR A 103 -17.51 51.18 -15.02
N VAL A 104 -17.12 49.95 -15.31
CA VAL A 104 -16.23 49.62 -16.43
C VAL A 104 -17.08 49.27 -17.67
N SER A 105 -16.68 49.79 -18.83
CA SER A 105 -17.45 49.64 -20.08
C SER A 105 -17.41 48.24 -20.71
N ALA A 106 -16.37 47.44 -20.44
CA ALA A 106 -16.19 46.09 -20.98
C ALA A 106 -15.27 45.25 -20.06
N PRO A 107 -15.15 43.92 -20.28
CA PRO A 107 -14.41 43.02 -19.40
C PRO A 107 -12.97 43.41 -19.10
N VAL A 108 -12.56 43.15 -17.86
CA VAL A 108 -11.17 43.26 -17.37
C VAL A 108 -10.52 41.89 -17.47
N TYR A 109 -9.39 41.81 -18.17
CA TYR A 109 -8.64 40.57 -18.40
C TYR A 109 -7.36 40.46 -17.58
N GLY A 110 -6.82 41.58 -17.09
CA GLY A 110 -5.61 41.59 -16.27
C GLY A 110 -5.69 42.62 -15.13
N LEU A 111 -5.11 42.25 -14.00
CA LEU A 111 -4.97 43.07 -12.80
C LEU A 111 -3.56 42.86 -12.23
N SER A 112 -2.91 43.94 -11.79
CA SER A 112 -1.61 43.84 -11.12
C SER A 112 -1.39 45.00 -10.17
N THR A 113 -0.87 44.68 -8.99
CA THR A 113 -0.42 45.68 -8.02
C THR A 113 1.00 46.11 -8.37
N SER A 114 1.31 47.41 -8.32
CA SER A 114 2.66 47.92 -8.50
C SER A 114 3.61 47.38 -7.42
N SER A 115 4.89 47.22 -7.75
CA SER A 115 5.90 46.72 -6.81
C SER A 115 6.05 47.57 -5.54
N ASP A 116 5.66 48.85 -5.58
CA ASP A 116 5.64 49.75 -4.42
C ASP A 116 4.32 49.73 -3.63
N GLY A 117 3.35 48.93 -4.04
CA GLY A 117 2.04 48.79 -3.40
C GLY A 117 1.13 50.03 -3.53
N SER A 118 1.49 51.02 -4.36
CA SER A 118 0.76 52.30 -4.44
C SER A 118 -0.41 52.28 -5.43
N ARG A 119 -0.41 51.37 -6.42
CA ARG A 119 -1.40 51.32 -7.51
C ARG A 119 -1.87 49.92 -7.84
N VAL A 120 -3.11 49.84 -8.32
CA VAL A 120 -3.68 48.65 -8.98
C VAL A 120 -3.92 48.99 -10.44
N TYR A 121 -3.21 48.32 -11.34
CA TYR A 121 -3.38 48.45 -12.79
C TYR A 121 -4.47 47.50 -13.29
N LEU A 122 -5.22 47.98 -14.28
CA LEU A 122 -6.27 47.24 -14.97
C LEU A 122 -5.95 47.18 -16.45
N SER A 123 -6.18 46.02 -17.06
CA SER A 123 -6.11 45.83 -18.50
C SER A 123 -7.30 45.03 -19.01
N GLY A 124 -7.82 45.38 -20.19
CA GLY A 124 -8.92 44.62 -20.80
C GLY A 124 -9.45 45.22 -22.09
N ASP A 125 -10.76 45.05 -22.33
CA ASP A 125 -11.47 45.53 -23.53
C ASP A 125 -12.25 46.83 -23.28
N PHE A 126 -12.08 47.47 -22.13
CA PHE A 126 -12.81 48.70 -21.79
C PHE A 126 -12.30 49.91 -22.59
N THR A 127 -13.20 50.86 -22.82
CA THR A 127 -12.91 52.16 -23.46
C THR A 127 -13.14 53.34 -22.50
N SER A 128 -13.78 53.07 -21.37
CA SER A 128 -14.08 54.03 -20.31
C SER A 128 -14.29 53.37 -18.95
N ILE A 129 -13.97 54.13 -17.89
CA ILE A 129 -14.25 53.82 -16.49
C ILE A 129 -14.91 55.06 -15.87
N ASP A 130 -16.05 54.90 -15.22
CA ASP A 130 -16.86 55.98 -14.63
C ASP A 130 -17.18 57.13 -15.62
N GLY A 131 -17.33 56.77 -16.90
CA GLY A 131 -17.55 57.73 -18.00
C GLY A 131 -16.29 58.44 -18.49
N ALA A 132 -15.17 58.38 -17.77
CA ALA A 132 -13.88 58.92 -18.23
C ALA A 132 -13.24 57.99 -19.28
N SER A 133 -12.62 58.57 -20.31
CA SER A 133 -11.98 57.80 -21.38
C SER A 133 -10.70 57.12 -20.89
N HIS A 134 -10.66 55.80 -20.95
CA HIS A 134 -9.51 54.96 -20.65
C HIS A 134 -9.45 53.84 -21.68
N GLY A 135 -8.47 53.89 -22.58
CA GLY A 135 -8.34 52.93 -23.67
C GLY A 135 -7.60 51.68 -23.24
N ARG A 136 -8.33 50.64 -22.83
CA ARG A 136 -7.84 49.27 -22.53
C ARG A 136 -6.93 49.12 -21.32
N VAL A 137 -6.36 50.20 -20.80
CA VAL A 137 -5.52 50.22 -19.59
C VAL A 137 -5.88 51.40 -18.67
N ALA A 138 -5.82 51.18 -17.36
CA ALA A 138 -6.09 52.18 -16.33
C ALA A 138 -5.34 51.85 -15.04
N ALA A 139 -5.33 52.78 -14.08
CA ALA A 139 -4.77 52.57 -12.75
C ALA A 139 -5.71 53.14 -11.67
N LEU A 140 -5.80 52.42 -10.54
CA LEU A 140 -6.47 52.85 -9.32
C LEU A 140 -5.44 53.07 -8.21
N SER A 141 -5.76 53.93 -7.25
CA SER A 141 -5.01 54.02 -6.00
C SER A 141 -5.20 52.74 -5.19
N ALA A 142 -4.10 52.11 -4.76
CA ALA A 142 -4.17 50.91 -3.92
C ALA A 142 -4.65 51.20 -2.49
N ALA A 143 -4.62 52.46 -2.03
CA ALA A 143 -5.03 52.82 -0.67
C ALA A 143 -6.55 52.91 -0.50
N GLY A 144 -7.30 53.14 -1.58
CA GLY A 144 -8.76 53.34 -1.50
C GLY A 144 -9.55 53.05 -2.78
N GLY A 145 -8.89 52.55 -3.82
CA GLY A 145 -9.50 52.18 -5.10
C GLY A 145 -9.82 53.33 -6.04
N GLY A 146 -9.57 54.60 -5.68
CA GLY A 146 -9.92 55.73 -6.56
C GLY A 146 -9.22 55.72 -7.92
N LEU A 147 -9.94 56.04 -9.00
CA LEU A 147 -9.42 56.10 -10.37
C LEU A 147 -8.36 57.20 -10.53
N LEU A 148 -7.17 56.83 -11.03
CA LEU A 148 -6.06 57.74 -11.26
C LEU A 148 -6.13 58.34 -12.67
N PRO A 149 -5.63 59.57 -12.89
CA PRO A 149 -5.57 60.22 -14.21
C PRO A 149 -4.44 59.65 -15.09
N TRP A 150 -4.28 58.34 -15.12
CA TRP A 150 -3.35 57.60 -15.97
C TRP A 150 -4.16 56.86 -17.05
N ALA A 151 -4.20 57.44 -18.25
CA ALA A 151 -5.03 56.96 -19.37
C ALA A 151 -4.23 56.77 -20.67
N PRO A 152 -3.24 55.86 -20.72
CA PRO A 152 -2.58 55.51 -21.99
C PRO A 152 -3.58 55.00 -23.03
N SER A 153 -3.31 55.28 -24.30
CA SER A 153 -4.09 54.71 -25.41
C SER A 153 -3.44 53.41 -25.90
N VAL A 154 -4.24 52.34 -25.97
CA VAL A 154 -3.88 51.06 -26.61
C VAL A 154 -5.00 50.65 -27.56
N ASN A 155 -4.66 50.24 -28.79
CA ASN A 155 -5.64 50.07 -29.87
C ASN A 155 -6.28 48.66 -29.97
N GLY A 156 -5.92 47.75 -29.08
CA GLY A 156 -6.40 46.37 -29.07
C GLY A 156 -6.51 45.81 -27.64
N ARG A 157 -7.00 44.57 -27.50
CA ARG A 157 -7.16 43.93 -26.18
C ARG A 157 -5.83 43.88 -25.45
N VAL A 158 -5.83 44.21 -24.16
CA VAL A 158 -4.68 43.97 -23.27
C VAL A 158 -5.06 42.88 -22.29
N ASN A 159 -4.40 41.72 -22.37
CA ASN A 159 -4.70 40.57 -21.53
C ASN A 159 -3.97 40.65 -20.18
N SER A 160 -2.74 41.17 -20.18
CA SER A 160 -1.88 41.19 -19.01
C SER A 160 -1.23 42.56 -18.83
N VAL A 161 -1.11 42.96 -17.56
CA VAL A 161 -0.33 44.10 -17.11
C VAL A 161 0.50 43.68 -15.90
N VAL A 162 1.77 44.05 -15.87
CA VAL A 162 2.64 43.93 -14.68
C VAL A 162 3.43 45.22 -14.52
N ALA A 163 3.73 45.63 -13.28
CA ALA A 163 4.32 46.93 -13.05
C ALA A 163 5.41 46.94 -11.97
N THR A 164 6.46 47.70 -12.26
CA THR A 164 7.39 48.23 -11.24
C THR A 164 6.86 49.56 -10.72
N ALA A 165 7.59 50.22 -9.82
CA ALA A 165 7.25 51.57 -9.36
C ALA A 165 7.24 52.62 -10.50
N THR A 166 8.02 52.42 -11.56
CA THR A 166 8.24 53.44 -12.61
C THR A 166 7.69 53.05 -13.98
N THR A 167 7.45 51.77 -14.23
CA THR A 167 7.08 51.24 -15.55
C THR A 167 5.97 50.21 -15.43
N ALA A 168 4.92 50.36 -16.24
CA ALA A 168 3.88 49.37 -16.46
C ALA A 168 4.09 48.68 -17.81
N TYR A 169 4.27 47.36 -17.80
CA TYR A 169 4.39 46.54 -18.99
C TYR A 169 3.02 45.97 -19.35
N VAL A 170 2.63 46.07 -20.62
CA VAL A 170 1.34 45.61 -21.12
C VAL A 170 1.53 44.60 -22.24
N GLY A 171 0.76 43.51 -22.16
CA GLY A 171 0.83 42.36 -23.07
C GLY A 171 -0.57 41.99 -23.56
N GLY A 172 -0.73 41.70 -24.85
CA GLY A 172 -2.04 41.37 -25.38
C GLY A 172 -2.10 41.26 -26.90
N SER A 173 -3.18 41.80 -27.46
CA SER A 173 -3.55 41.74 -28.86
C SER A 173 -3.70 43.12 -29.51
N PHE A 174 -2.61 43.91 -29.50
CA PHE A 174 -2.57 45.27 -30.01
C PHE A 174 -1.36 45.52 -30.94
N SER A 175 -1.41 46.62 -31.68
CA SER A 175 -0.33 47.10 -32.57
C SER A 175 0.17 48.51 -32.24
N GLN A 176 -0.50 49.22 -31.33
CA GLN A 176 -0.10 50.53 -30.83
C GLN A 176 -0.37 50.66 -29.34
N ALA A 177 0.56 51.29 -28.62
CA ALA A 177 0.44 51.58 -27.19
C ALA A 177 1.19 52.86 -26.82
N GLY A 178 0.62 53.67 -25.92
CA GLY A 178 1.31 54.82 -25.33
C GLY A 178 1.74 55.89 -26.33
N GLY A 179 1.01 56.04 -27.44
CA GLY A 179 1.26 57.05 -28.48
C GLY A 179 2.16 56.61 -29.64
N GLY A 180 2.52 55.33 -29.76
CA GLY A 180 3.35 54.83 -30.87
C GLY A 180 3.12 53.35 -31.21
N ALA A 181 3.84 52.85 -32.22
CA ALA A 181 3.79 51.44 -32.64
C ALA A 181 4.40 50.53 -31.57
N ALA A 182 3.68 49.47 -31.22
CA ALA A 182 4.12 48.40 -30.32
C ALA A 182 3.30 47.15 -30.59
N THR A 183 3.95 46.06 -30.98
CA THR A 183 3.27 44.83 -31.40
C THR A 183 3.18 43.88 -30.20
N ARG A 184 1.98 43.75 -29.62
CA ARG A 184 1.62 42.79 -28.55
C ARG A 184 2.31 42.98 -27.19
N VAL A 185 3.45 43.67 -27.10
CA VAL A 185 4.16 44.00 -25.85
C VAL A 185 4.59 45.47 -25.86
N ALA A 186 4.37 46.19 -24.75
CA ALA A 186 4.86 47.56 -24.58
C ALA A 186 5.22 47.87 -23.13
N ALA A 187 6.19 48.75 -22.93
CA ALA A 187 6.52 49.36 -21.65
C ALA A 187 6.01 50.81 -21.63
N LEU A 188 5.24 51.17 -20.60
CA LEU A 188 4.62 52.48 -20.42
C LEU A 188 5.10 53.11 -19.12
N SER A 189 5.43 54.40 -19.15
CA SER A 189 5.77 55.16 -17.95
C SER A 189 4.61 55.13 -16.95
N ALA A 190 4.89 54.74 -15.72
CA ALA A 190 3.90 54.75 -14.66
C ALA A 190 3.38 56.17 -14.37
N SER A 191 4.20 57.21 -14.55
CA SER A 191 3.77 58.58 -14.26
C SER A 191 2.96 59.22 -15.39
N THR A 192 3.32 58.97 -16.64
CA THR A 192 2.73 59.70 -17.80
C THR A 192 1.91 58.83 -18.74
N GLY A 193 2.09 57.51 -18.72
CA GLY A 193 1.47 56.59 -19.67
C GLY A 193 2.10 56.61 -21.06
N ALA A 194 3.12 57.45 -21.29
CA ALA A 194 3.88 57.45 -22.53
C ALA A 194 4.74 56.19 -22.65
N ARG A 195 4.97 55.73 -23.88
CA ARG A 195 5.88 54.60 -24.14
C ARG A 195 7.29 54.89 -23.64
N VAL A 196 7.92 53.93 -22.95
CA VAL A 196 9.31 54.02 -22.49
C VAL A 196 10.25 53.94 -23.68
N ALA A 197 11.11 54.95 -23.82
CA ALA A 197 12.11 55.00 -24.89
C ALA A 197 13.16 53.89 -24.71
N GLY A 198 13.55 53.22 -25.80
CA GLY A 198 14.56 52.15 -25.78
C GLY A 198 14.03 50.74 -25.51
N PHE A 199 12.78 50.58 -25.05
CA PHE A 199 12.15 49.27 -24.90
C PHE A 199 11.51 48.79 -26.21
N SER A 200 11.94 47.64 -26.73
CA SER A 200 11.40 47.03 -27.94
C SER A 200 11.31 45.51 -27.82
N ALA A 201 10.10 45.02 -27.57
CA ALA A 201 9.74 43.60 -27.65
C ALA A 201 8.53 43.44 -28.58
N SER A 202 8.56 42.43 -29.44
CA SER A 202 7.48 42.15 -30.41
C SER A 202 7.21 40.66 -30.49
N ALA A 203 6.01 40.24 -30.08
CA ALA A 203 5.53 38.87 -30.28
C ALA A 203 4.66 38.80 -31.55
N ASP A 204 4.78 37.71 -32.32
CA ASP A 204 4.01 37.53 -33.56
C ASP A 204 2.53 37.13 -33.34
N ASN A 205 2.20 36.66 -32.13
CA ASN A 205 0.85 36.32 -31.72
C ASN A 205 0.54 36.88 -30.31
N VAL A 206 -0.64 36.57 -29.81
CA VAL A 206 -1.16 37.03 -28.51
C VAL A 206 -0.23 36.67 -27.35
N VAL A 207 -0.04 37.63 -26.43
CA VAL A 207 0.51 37.42 -25.09
C VAL A 207 -0.67 37.33 -24.12
N TYR A 208 -0.78 36.21 -23.40
CA TYR A 208 -1.84 35.95 -22.43
C TYR A 208 -1.47 36.43 -21.04
N SER A 209 -0.24 36.17 -20.60
CA SER A 209 0.24 36.49 -19.26
C SER A 209 1.71 36.96 -19.29
N MET A 210 2.09 37.74 -18.28
CA MET A 210 3.45 38.21 -18.07
C MET A 210 3.78 38.21 -16.58
N ALA A 211 5.07 38.04 -16.26
CA ALA A 211 5.58 38.15 -14.89
C ALA A 211 6.95 38.84 -14.89
N LEU A 212 7.24 39.60 -13.84
CA LEU A 212 8.55 40.22 -13.62
C LEU A 212 9.36 39.37 -12.64
N SER A 213 10.66 39.19 -12.88
CA SER A 213 11.57 38.69 -11.84
C SER A 213 11.44 39.53 -10.56
N ALA A 214 11.79 38.97 -9.40
CA ALA A 214 11.76 39.70 -8.13
C ALA A 214 12.62 40.99 -8.17
N ALA A 215 13.70 41.01 -8.95
CA ALA A 215 14.56 42.18 -9.16
C ALA A 215 13.96 43.20 -10.16
N GLY A 216 12.93 42.84 -10.91
CA GLY A 216 12.29 43.69 -11.91
C GLY A 216 13.10 43.91 -13.20
N ASP A 217 14.15 43.12 -13.42
CA ASP A 217 15.10 43.22 -14.54
C ASP A 217 14.78 42.30 -15.71
N VAL A 218 13.98 41.25 -15.48
CA VAL A 218 13.50 40.30 -16.51
C VAL A 218 11.98 40.32 -16.57
N LEU A 219 11.45 40.43 -17.78
CA LEU A 219 10.03 40.27 -18.09
C LEU A 219 9.83 38.94 -18.82
N TYR A 220 9.10 38.01 -18.20
CA TYR A 220 8.71 36.75 -18.80
C TYR A 220 7.37 36.91 -19.53
N LEU A 221 7.31 36.43 -20.77
CA LEU A 221 6.15 36.44 -21.64
C LEU A 221 5.58 35.02 -21.74
N ALA A 222 4.26 34.88 -21.58
CA ALA A 222 3.50 33.66 -21.80
C ALA A 222 2.37 33.93 -22.81
N GLY A 223 2.28 33.16 -23.90
CA GLY A 223 1.31 33.40 -24.95
C GLY A 223 1.17 32.28 -25.98
N GLY A 224 0.54 32.61 -27.10
CA GLY A 224 0.38 31.71 -28.27
C GLY A 224 1.36 32.04 -29.41
N PHE A 225 2.42 32.79 -29.13
CA PHE A 225 3.42 33.24 -30.11
C PHE A 225 4.40 32.13 -30.51
N LEU A 226 4.89 32.22 -31.75
CA LEU A 226 5.95 31.34 -32.27
C LEU A 226 7.30 32.03 -32.28
N SER A 227 7.29 33.36 -32.34
CA SER A 227 8.51 34.15 -32.34
C SER A 227 8.36 35.42 -31.49
N VAL A 228 9.49 35.80 -30.90
CA VAL A 228 9.66 37.09 -30.22
C VAL A 228 10.88 37.78 -30.84
N ASN A 229 10.73 39.04 -31.22
CA ASN A 229 11.77 39.82 -31.91
C ASN A 229 12.31 39.12 -33.18
N GLY A 230 11.45 38.35 -33.87
CA GLY A 230 11.80 37.57 -35.06
C GLY A 230 12.56 36.26 -34.79
N ASN A 231 12.87 35.93 -33.52
CA ASN A 231 13.50 34.68 -33.15
C ASN A 231 12.45 33.60 -32.88
N THR A 232 12.51 32.50 -33.64
CA THR A 232 11.57 31.37 -33.55
C THR A 232 11.93 30.33 -32.50
N GLY A 233 13.04 30.48 -31.77
CA GLY A 233 13.47 29.54 -30.72
C GLY A 233 12.70 29.67 -29.40
N TYR A 234 11.75 30.61 -29.32
CA TYR A 234 10.95 30.90 -28.13
C TYR A 234 9.48 30.68 -28.47
N HIS A 235 9.02 29.43 -28.35
CA HIS A 235 7.64 29.03 -28.58
C HIS A 235 6.83 29.26 -27.29
N ALA A 236 5.81 30.10 -27.34
CA ALA A 236 4.85 30.37 -26.26
C ALA A 236 5.41 30.92 -24.92
N ALA A 237 6.71 30.78 -24.63
CA ALA A 237 7.41 31.29 -23.46
C ALA A 237 8.70 32.02 -23.86
N ALA A 238 8.92 33.24 -23.36
CA ALA A 238 10.14 33.99 -23.64
C ALA A 238 10.50 34.97 -22.51
N PRO A 239 11.75 34.99 -22.02
CA PRO A 239 12.25 36.08 -21.20
C PRO A 239 12.84 37.20 -22.07
N VAL A 240 12.52 38.44 -21.71
CA VAL A 240 13.16 39.64 -22.24
C VAL A 240 13.68 40.52 -21.12
N SER A 241 14.73 41.29 -21.38
CA SER A 241 15.19 42.35 -20.48
C SER A 241 14.06 43.35 -20.28
N ALA A 242 13.69 43.62 -19.03
CA ALA A 242 12.66 44.61 -18.70
C ALA A 242 13.08 46.03 -19.13
N ALA A 243 14.38 46.33 -19.15
CA ALA A 243 14.90 47.62 -19.56
C ALA A 243 14.85 47.85 -21.09
N THR A 244 15.12 46.83 -21.90
CA THR A 244 15.37 47.00 -23.34
C THR A 244 14.42 46.20 -24.25
N GLY A 245 13.76 45.17 -23.73
CA GLY A 245 13.00 44.21 -24.53
C GLY A 245 13.86 43.19 -25.30
N ALA A 246 15.19 43.18 -25.09
CA ALA A 246 16.09 42.21 -25.69
C ALA A 246 15.86 40.79 -25.12
N LEU A 247 15.90 39.76 -25.98
CA LEU A 247 15.75 38.37 -25.56
C LEU A 247 16.90 37.93 -24.64
N LEU A 248 16.57 37.09 -23.66
CA LEU A 248 17.53 36.47 -22.74
C LEU A 248 17.61 34.95 -22.97
N PRO A 249 18.71 34.28 -22.60
CA PRO A 249 18.83 32.83 -22.68
C PRO A 249 17.70 32.11 -21.93
N PHE A 250 17.15 31.06 -22.54
CA PHE A 250 16.05 30.28 -21.95
C PHE A 250 16.00 28.84 -22.46
N SER A 251 16.95 28.01 -22.02
CA SER A 251 16.99 26.61 -22.48
C SER A 251 15.81 25.78 -21.99
N ALA A 252 15.13 26.20 -20.90
CA ALA A 252 13.92 25.55 -20.43
C ALA A 252 12.78 25.56 -21.47
N GLY A 253 12.77 26.50 -22.42
CA GLY A 253 11.77 26.55 -23.49
C GLY A 253 11.74 25.29 -24.38
N SER A 254 12.79 24.46 -24.35
CA SER A 254 12.84 23.21 -25.11
C SER A 254 11.79 22.18 -24.69
N VAL A 255 11.13 22.37 -23.54
CA VAL A 255 10.00 21.51 -23.11
C VAL A 255 8.75 21.71 -23.96
N ILE A 256 8.64 22.85 -24.64
CA ILE A 256 7.48 23.22 -25.45
C ILE A 256 7.71 22.69 -26.87
N PRO A 257 6.90 21.72 -27.33
CA PRO A 257 7.03 21.21 -28.69
C PRO A 257 6.78 22.32 -29.72
N PRO A 258 7.50 22.32 -30.86
CA PRO A 258 7.18 23.21 -31.96
C PRO A 258 5.73 23.03 -32.42
N LYS A 259 5.05 24.14 -32.73
CA LYS A 259 3.68 24.10 -33.24
C LYS A 259 3.61 23.33 -34.56
N SER A 260 2.62 22.45 -34.67
CA SER A 260 2.34 21.66 -35.86
C SER A 260 0.83 21.63 -36.16
N ALA A 261 0.43 21.01 -37.27
CA ALA A 261 -0.98 20.85 -37.61
C ALA A 261 -1.76 20.01 -36.57
N THR A 262 -1.07 19.13 -35.83
CA THR A 262 -1.66 18.23 -34.85
C THR A 262 -1.35 18.62 -33.42
N CYS A 263 -0.52 19.64 -33.20
CA CYS A 263 -0.17 20.07 -31.87
C CYS A 263 0.04 21.58 -31.74
N THR A 264 -0.68 22.20 -30.80
CA THR A 264 -0.46 23.57 -30.35
C THR A 264 -0.37 23.60 -28.82
N SER A 265 0.75 24.06 -28.27
CA SER A 265 0.92 24.38 -26.85
C SER A 265 0.98 25.89 -26.67
N GLU A 266 0.13 26.43 -25.81
CA GLU A 266 0.09 27.86 -25.47
C GLU A 266 0.33 28.04 -23.98
N MET A 267 1.14 29.02 -23.58
CA MET A 267 1.30 29.33 -22.16
C MET A 267 0.23 30.31 -21.74
N LYS A 268 -0.68 29.88 -20.85
CA LYS A 268 -1.79 30.71 -20.38
C LYS A 268 -1.40 31.59 -19.20
N THR A 269 -0.45 31.12 -18.38
CA THR A 269 -0.05 31.80 -17.15
C THR A 269 1.44 31.66 -16.87
N VAL A 270 2.00 32.67 -16.22
CA VAL A 270 3.38 32.70 -15.74
C VAL A 270 3.45 33.41 -14.39
N LYS A 271 4.25 32.87 -13.47
CA LYS A 271 4.53 33.45 -12.15
C LYS A 271 6.00 33.28 -11.82
N THR A 272 6.51 34.11 -10.91
CA THR A 272 7.92 34.14 -10.51
C THR A 272 8.02 34.24 -8.99
N ASP A 273 9.00 33.55 -8.42
CA ASP A 273 9.52 33.82 -7.09
C ASP A 273 10.97 34.35 -7.18
N ALA A 274 11.69 34.36 -6.05
CA ALA A 274 13.06 34.86 -6.01
C ALA A 274 14.06 34.00 -6.82
N GLY A 275 13.81 32.71 -6.99
CA GLY A 275 14.73 31.76 -7.60
C GLY A 275 14.26 31.18 -8.94
N ALA A 276 12.98 31.25 -9.25
CA ALA A 276 12.39 30.54 -10.36
C ALA A 276 11.18 31.22 -11.00
N VAL A 277 10.93 30.82 -12.24
CA VAL A 277 9.75 31.14 -13.03
C VAL A 277 8.98 29.86 -13.31
N TYR A 278 7.66 29.94 -13.29
CA TYR A 278 6.73 28.83 -13.47
C TYR A 278 5.76 29.17 -14.58
N PHE A 279 5.47 28.22 -15.47
CA PHE A 279 4.57 28.39 -16.61
C PHE A 279 3.51 27.30 -16.59
N GLY A 280 2.25 27.68 -16.83
CA GLY A 280 1.12 26.76 -17.05
C GLY A 280 0.68 26.78 -18.52
N ALA A 281 0.52 25.59 -19.09
CA ALA A 281 0.23 25.39 -20.50
C ALA A 281 -1.19 24.91 -20.76
N GLU A 282 -1.68 25.20 -21.96
CA GLU A 282 -2.85 24.56 -22.59
C GLU A 282 -2.39 23.92 -23.90
N GLY A 283 -2.47 22.60 -23.96
CA GLY A 283 -2.13 21.79 -25.12
C GLY A 283 -3.39 21.36 -25.88
N THR A 284 -3.41 21.59 -27.19
CA THR A 284 -4.49 21.11 -28.06
C THR A 284 -3.93 20.17 -29.12
N GLY A 285 -4.39 18.92 -29.10
CA GLY A 285 -4.00 17.87 -30.05
C GLY A 285 -2.98 16.87 -29.49
N GLY A 286 -2.66 15.84 -30.27
CA GLY A 286 -1.79 14.75 -29.83
C GLY A 286 -0.32 15.16 -29.75
N GLY A 287 0.35 14.80 -28.65
CA GLY A 287 1.79 15.06 -28.44
C GLY A 287 2.13 16.47 -27.95
N CYS A 288 1.14 17.24 -27.49
CA CYS A 288 1.35 18.58 -26.94
C CYS A 288 1.80 18.58 -25.49
N PHE A 289 2.44 19.69 -25.12
CA PHE A 289 2.65 20.04 -23.74
C PHE A 289 1.43 20.77 -23.18
N ASP A 290 0.86 20.23 -22.10
CA ASP A 290 -0.39 20.68 -21.47
C ASP A 290 -0.24 20.89 -19.95
N GLY A 291 0.95 20.62 -19.41
CA GLY A 291 1.23 20.66 -17.98
C GLY A 291 1.89 21.96 -17.52
N THR A 292 2.76 21.82 -16.53
CA THR A 292 3.45 22.94 -15.88
C THR A 292 4.95 22.69 -15.88
N PHE A 293 5.77 23.73 -16.03
CA PHE A 293 7.22 23.60 -15.86
C PHE A 293 7.82 24.78 -15.11
N SER A 294 9.00 24.55 -14.54
CA SER A 294 9.77 25.58 -13.84
C SER A 294 11.17 25.74 -14.41
N ALA A 295 11.65 26.97 -14.46
CA ALA A 295 13.00 27.32 -14.86
C ALA A 295 13.68 28.22 -13.82
N ARG A 296 15.01 28.18 -13.74
CA ARG A 296 15.78 29.08 -12.86
C ARG A 296 15.74 30.50 -13.40
N VAL A 297 15.50 31.48 -12.53
CA VAL A 297 15.54 32.90 -12.90
C VAL A 297 16.97 33.34 -13.26
N SER A 298 17.99 32.74 -12.64
CA SER A 298 19.40 33.12 -12.80
C SER A 298 19.96 32.89 -14.21
N ASP A 299 19.52 31.83 -14.90
CA ASP A 299 20.12 31.40 -16.17
C ASP A 299 19.11 30.83 -17.19
N GLY A 300 17.83 30.71 -16.85
CA GLY A 300 16.80 30.17 -17.72
C GLY A 300 16.85 28.65 -17.94
N THR A 301 17.63 27.91 -17.13
CA THR A 301 17.72 26.45 -17.21
C THR A 301 16.52 25.76 -16.57
N LEU A 302 16.12 24.59 -17.10
CA LEU A 302 15.01 23.80 -16.59
C LEU A 302 15.28 23.33 -15.15
N ARG A 303 14.28 23.43 -14.28
CA ARG A 303 14.28 22.84 -12.93
C ARG A 303 13.56 21.51 -12.92
N TRP A 304 12.32 21.51 -13.40
CA TRP A 304 11.45 20.34 -13.51
C TRP A 304 10.34 20.60 -14.53
N VAL A 305 9.70 19.53 -14.99
CA VAL A 305 8.56 19.56 -15.90
C VAL A 305 7.54 18.52 -15.46
N SER A 306 6.29 18.95 -15.28
CA SER A 306 5.13 18.08 -15.14
C SER A 306 4.40 17.98 -16.47
N ARG A 307 4.08 16.76 -16.86
CA ARG A 307 3.32 16.43 -18.08
C ARG A 307 1.89 16.04 -17.76
N CYS A 308 1.38 16.45 -16.60
CA CYS A 308 -0.03 16.29 -16.28
C CYS A 308 -0.89 16.91 -17.37
N LEU A 309 -1.77 16.10 -17.97
CA LEU A 309 -2.75 16.52 -18.95
C LEU A 309 -3.91 17.19 -18.25
N GLY A 310 -4.44 18.25 -18.86
CA GLY A 310 -5.65 18.93 -18.42
C GLY A 310 -5.56 20.45 -18.33
N ALA A 311 -4.82 21.12 -19.20
CA ALA A 311 -4.77 22.58 -19.36
C ALA A 311 -4.67 23.41 -18.05
N THR A 312 -3.45 23.80 -17.68
CA THR A 312 -3.21 24.71 -16.55
C THR A 312 -3.48 26.17 -16.92
N GLN A 313 -4.57 26.73 -16.39
CA GLN A 313 -5.04 28.08 -16.69
C GLN A 313 -4.49 29.14 -15.73
N GLY A 314 -4.35 28.80 -14.46
CA GLY A 314 -3.87 29.70 -13.41
C GLY A 314 -2.85 29.01 -12.52
N ILE A 315 -1.88 29.76 -12.02
CA ILE A 315 -0.92 29.27 -11.01
C ILE A 315 -0.63 30.37 -10.00
N GLU A 316 -0.28 29.99 -8.77
CA GLU A 316 0.23 30.92 -7.74
C GLU A 316 1.16 30.19 -6.77
N ILE A 317 2.13 30.91 -6.20
CA ILE A 317 3.13 30.33 -5.29
C ILE A 317 2.82 30.77 -3.86
N LEU A 318 2.72 29.81 -2.94
CA LEU A 318 2.52 30.08 -1.51
C LEU A 318 3.18 28.97 -0.70
N ASN A 319 3.96 29.34 0.32
CA ASN A 319 4.64 28.41 1.25
C ASN A 319 5.52 27.34 0.57
N GLY A 320 6.17 27.65 -0.55
CA GLY A 320 7.00 26.69 -1.29
C GLY A 320 6.21 25.68 -2.13
N LEU A 321 4.89 25.87 -2.23
CA LEU A 321 4.01 25.12 -3.11
C LEU A 321 3.55 25.97 -4.29
N LEU A 322 3.41 25.35 -5.45
CA LEU A 322 2.77 25.90 -6.63
C LEU A 322 1.33 25.39 -6.68
N TYR A 323 0.38 26.27 -6.43
CA TYR A 323 -1.05 25.99 -6.56
C TYR A 323 -1.48 26.19 -8.00
N GLU A 324 -2.27 25.26 -8.52
CA GLU A 324 -2.70 25.23 -9.92
C GLU A 324 -4.21 25.27 -10.02
N GLY A 325 -4.70 26.13 -10.91
CA GLY A 325 -6.04 26.08 -11.46
C GLY A 325 -5.98 25.44 -12.84
N SER A 326 -6.47 24.21 -12.96
CA SER A 326 -6.38 23.40 -14.18
C SER A 326 -7.69 22.62 -14.38
N HIS A 327 -7.67 21.61 -15.26
CA HIS A 327 -8.61 20.50 -15.28
C HIS A 327 -7.83 19.17 -15.34
N ALA A 328 -6.76 19.05 -14.55
CA ALA A 328 -5.85 17.92 -14.60
C ALA A 328 -6.59 16.57 -14.50
N HIS A 329 -6.36 15.67 -15.47
CA HIS A 329 -7.03 14.38 -15.55
C HIS A 329 -6.08 13.20 -15.75
N ASP A 330 -4.80 13.41 -16.11
CA ASP A 330 -3.80 12.33 -16.17
C ASP A 330 -2.40 12.86 -15.90
N CYS A 331 -1.78 12.41 -14.82
CA CYS A 331 -0.41 12.71 -14.41
C CYS A 331 0.56 11.54 -14.61
N SER A 332 0.14 10.40 -15.17
CA SER A 332 0.93 9.17 -15.24
C SER A 332 2.24 9.29 -16.06
N ALA A 333 2.38 10.35 -16.85
CA ALA A 333 3.64 10.67 -17.55
C ALA A 333 4.77 11.10 -16.60
N ASP A 334 4.45 11.56 -15.38
CA ASP A 334 5.39 12.03 -14.37
C ASP A 334 5.93 10.87 -13.52
N LYS A 335 6.64 9.94 -14.15
CA LYS A 335 7.04 8.64 -13.55
C LYS A 335 7.90 8.72 -12.27
N SER A 336 8.53 9.85 -11.98
CA SER A 336 9.31 10.04 -10.76
C SER A 336 8.46 10.44 -9.55
N ASP A 337 7.22 10.89 -9.81
CA ASP A 337 6.27 11.32 -8.80
C ASP A 337 5.49 10.08 -8.30
N PRO A 338 5.63 9.71 -7.01
CA PRO A 338 4.93 8.56 -6.44
C PRO A 338 3.41 8.75 -6.32
N ASP A 339 2.93 9.99 -6.43
CA ASP A 339 1.53 10.38 -6.22
C ASP A 339 0.85 10.82 -7.52
N ALA A 340 1.58 10.78 -8.64
CA ALA A 340 1.05 10.99 -9.98
C ALA A 340 -0.11 10.03 -10.29
N PHE A 341 -1.27 10.61 -10.58
CA PHE A 341 -2.49 9.87 -10.85
C PHE A 341 -2.62 9.45 -12.31
N PRO A 342 -3.21 8.28 -12.61
CA PRO A 342 -3.56 7.88 -13.97
C PRO A 342 -4.77 8.68 -14.49
N GLU A 343 -5.13 8.50 -15.76
CA GLU A 343 -6.35 9.06 -16.35
C GLU A 343 -7.58 8.86 -15.44
N VAL A 344 -8.28 9.96 -15.10
CA VAL A 344 -9.49 10.01 -14.27
C VAL A 344 -10.67 10.71 -14.98
N GLY A 345 -11.13 10.14 -16.11
CA GLY A 345 -12.47 10.35 -16.68
C GLY A 345 -13.01 11.79 -16.77
N TRP A 346 -12.25 12.73 -17.37
CA TRP A 346 -12.62 14.16 -17.42
C TRP A 346 -14.03 14.43 -17.99
N SER A 347 -14.48 13.61 -18.96
CA SER A 347 -15.81 13.70 -19.59
C SER A 347 -16.99 13.53 -18.63
N ARG A 348 -16.73 13.01 -17.42
CA ARG A 348 -17.69 12.87 -16.32
C ARG A 348 -17.48 13.89 -15.19
N GLY A 349 -16.61 14.89 -15.39
CA GLY A 349 -16.30 15.93 -14.40
C GLY A 349 -15.44 15.44 -13.23
N LEU A 350 -14.65 14.38 -13.44
CA LEU A 350 -13.79 13.76 -12.42
C LEU A 350 -12.35 14.34 -12.41
N SER A 351 -12.06 15.28 -13.30
CA SER A 351 -10.82 16.04 -13.32
C SER A 351 -10.60 16.82 -12.02
N ARG A 352 -9.34 17.06 -11.70
CA ARG A 352 -8.90 17.90 -10.59
C ARG A 352 -8.67 19.31 -11.11
N HIS A 353 -9.53 20.22 -10.66
CA HIS A 353 -9.46 21.61 -11.07
C HIS A 353 -8.54 22.45 -10.19
N LEU A 354 -8.27 21.96 -8.99
CA LEU A 354 -7.34 22.56 -8.05
C LEU A 354 -6.36 21.48 -7.59
N LEU A 355 -5.08 21.80 -7.67
CA LEU A 355 -3.97 20.96 -7.21
C LEU A 355 -2.92 21.86 -6.57
N ALA A 356 -2.06 21.26 -5.74
CA ALA A 356 -0.81 21.86 -5.33
C ALA A 356 0.35 20.94 -5.70
N ARG A 357 1.51 21.54 -5.99
CA ARG A 357 2.76 20.83 -6.25
C ARG A 357 3.88 21.42 -5.42
N SER A 358 4.89 20.62 -5.10
CA SER A 358 6.15 21.15 -4.61
C SER A 358 6.78 22.04 -5.66
N ALA A 359 7.06 23.30 -5.31
CA ALA A 359 7.73 24.23 -6.21
C ALA A 359 9.19 23.83 -6.49
N SER A 360 9.75 22.90 -5.70
CA SER A 360 11.15 22.50 -5.77
C SER A 360 11.43 21.42 -6.83
N ASP A 361 10.53 20.46 -6.97
CA ASP A 361 10.67 19.26 -7.82
C ASP A 361 9.46 18.97 -8.72
N GLY A 362 8.33 19.65 -8.52
CA GLY A 362 7.12 19.51 -9.36
C GLY A 362 6.22 18.35 -9.00
N HIS A 363 6.49 17.62 -7.91
CA HIS A 363 5.63 16.51 -7.46
C HIS A 363 4.28 17.04 -6.92
N VAL A 364 3.21 16.29 -7.17
CA VAL A 364 1.86 16.55 -6.63
C VAL A 364 1.91 16.48 -5.10
N SER A 365 1.17 17.37 -4.44
CA SER A 365 1.06 17.45 -2.97
C SER A 365 -0.31 16.98 -2.49
N SER A 366 -0.49 16.85 -1.18
CA SER A 366 -1.70 16.37 -0.49
C SER A 366 -2.98 17.22 -0.63
N TRP A 367 -2.97 18.31 -1.42
CA TRP A 367 -4.08 19.27 -1.47
C TRP A 367 -4.98 19.07 -2.70
N TYR A 368 -6.19 18.57 -2.48
CA TYR A 368 -7.16 18.17 -3.52
C TYR A 368 -8.60 18.73 -3.37
N PRO A 369 -8.84 19.98 -2.92
CA PRO A 369 -10.16 20.56 -3.11
C PRO A 369 -10.49 20.59 -4.60
N ASN A 370 -11.77 20.64 -4.94
CA ASN A 370 -12.18 20.62 -6.34
C ASN A 370 -13.29 21.61 -6.61
N THR A 371 -13.19 22.30 -7.73
CA THR A 371 -14.34 23.01 -8.32
C THR A 371 -14.98 22.13 -9.38
N ASN A 372 -16.13 22.54 -9.91
CA ASN A 372 -16.60 22.01 -11.20
C ASN A 372 -15.99 22.79 -12.37
N GLY A 373 -16.24 22.31 -13.60
CA GLY A 373 -15.76 22.94 -14.84
C GLY A 373 -16.57 24.16 -15.32
N GLY A 374 -17.61 24.54 -14.57
CA GLY A 374 -18.50 25.68 -14.87
C GLY A 374 -19.54 25.43 -15.96
N PRO A 375 -20.43 26.41 -16.23
CA PRO A 375 -21.59 26.23 -17.09
C PRO A 375 -21.34 26.46 -18.59
N GLY A 376 -20.20 27.02 -19.00
CA GLY A 376 -19.93 27.40 -20.40
C GLY A 376 -19.42 26.26 -21.29
N GLY A 377 -19.42 25.01 -20.82
CA GLY A 377 -19.10 23.82 -21.61
C GLY A 377 -17.61 23.62 -21.93
N ALA A 378 -16.74 24.60 -21.64
CA ALA A 378 -15.30 24.46 -21.79
C ALA A 378 -14.66 23.50 -20.76
N GLY A 379 -15.32 23.29 -19.62
CA GLY A 379 -14.89 22.30 -18.62
C GLY A 379 -13.58 22.64 -17.88
N LEU A 380 -13.07 23.86 -18.04
CA LEU A 380 -11.75 24.23 -17.53
C LEU A 380 -11.76 24.77 -16.08
N GLY A 381 -12.92 25.12 -15.50
CA GLY A 381 -13.00 25.53 -14.08
C GLY A 381 -12.26 26.83 -13.71
N PRO A 382 -11.31 26.84 -12.75
CA PRO A 382 -10.53 28.01 -12.35
C PRO A 382 -9.73 28.63 -13.50
N ARG A 383 -9.46 29.94 -13.41
CA ARG A 383 -8.71 30.70 -14.44
C ARG A 383 -7.52 31.46 -13.87
N VAL A 384 -7.62 31.90 -12.62
CA VAL A 384 -6.62 32.80 -12.04
C VAL A 384 -6.54 32.61 -10.54
N LEU A 385 -5.32 32.69 -10.02
CA LEU A 385 -5.01 32.56 -8.60
C LEU A 385 -4.20 33.78 -8.14
N ALA A 386 -4.37 34.17 -6.89
CA ALA A 386 -3.56 35.16 -6.19
C ALA A 386 -3.40 34.80 -4.72
N THR A 387 -2.43 35.42 -4.07
CA THR A 387 -2.20 35.32 -2.63
C THR A 387 -1.88 36.68 -2.02
N ASP A 388 -2.14 36.83 -0.72
CA ASP A 388 -1.64 37.92 0.11
C ASP A 388 -0.38 37.53 0.91
N GLY A 389 0.18 36.35 0.61
CA GLY A 389 1.29 35.73 1.32
C GLY A 389 0.85 34.82 2.47
N THR A 390 -0.44 34.75 2.79
CA THR A 390 -0.98 33.92 3.89
C THR A 390 -2.13 33.01 3.47
N GLN A 391 -2.92 33.41 2.49
CA GLN A 391 -4.09 32.67 2.01
C GLN A 391 -4.15 32.65 0.49
N LEU A 392 -4.96 31.74 -0.06
CA LEU A 392 -5.15 31.58 -1.50
C LEU A 392 -6.51 32.11 -1.94
N PHE A 393 -6.51 32.84 -3.05
CA PHE A 393 -7.69 33.37 -3.71
C PHE A 393 -7.81 32.77 -5.10
N VAL A 394 -8.96 32.21 -5.43
CA VAL A 394 -9.19 31.53 -6.70
C VAL A 394 -10.38 32.17 -7.42
N GLY A 395 -10.17 32.56 -8.67
CA GLY A 395 -11.20 33.07 -9.57
C GLY A 395 -11.31 32.22 -10.84
N GLY A 396 -12.52 32.07 -11.37
CA GLY A 396 -12.70 31.38 -12.65
C GLY A 396 -14.14 31.14 -13.06
N GLU A 397 -14.32 30.08 -13.85
CA GLU A 397 -15.58 29.61 -14.39
C GLU A 397 -16.01 28.35 -13.64
N PHE A 398 -16.51 28.51 -12.42
CA PHE A 398 -17.05 27.42 -11.61
C PHE A 398 -18.31 27.89 -10.87
N THR A 399 -19.20 26.95 -10.53
CA THR A 399 -20.43 27.18 -9.76
C THR A 399 -20.47 26.40 -8.45
N SER A 400 -19.53 25.48 -8.23
CA SER A 400 -19.38 24.76 -6.97
C SER A 400 -17.92 24.59 -6.58
N VAL A 401 -17.69 24.47 -5.27
CA VAL A 401 -16.41 24.11 -4.63
C VAL A 401 -16.69 23.02 -3.60
N ASN A 402 -15.99 21.90 -3.66
CA ASN A 402 -16.18 20.71 -2.83
C ASN A 402 -17.66 20.28 -2.75
N GLY A 403 -18.36 20.33 -3.89
CA GLY A 403 -19.78 19.99 -4.02
C GLY A 403 -20.77 21.02 -3.48
N ARG A 404 -20.31 22.13 -2.89
CA ARG A 404 -21.17 23.22 -2.37
C ARG A 404 -21.27 24.37 -3.36
N ASN A 405 -22.43 25.02 -3.42
CA ASN A 405 -22.65 26.17 -4.30
C ASN A 405 -21.72 27.34 -3.92
N GLN A 406 -20.82 27.69 -4.83
CA GLN A 406 -19.94 28.84 -4.74
C GLN A 406 -19.50 29.21 -6.16
N GLN A 407 -19.90 30.38 -6.64
CA GLN A 407 -19.68 30.76 -8.04
C GLN A 407 -18.56 31.78 -8.22
N GLY A 408 -17.63 31.44 -9.11
CA GLY A 408 -16.65 32.31 -9.75
C GLY A 408 -15.53 32.87 -8.86
N PHE A 409 -15.70 32.93 -7.54
CA PHE A 409 -14.68 33.35 -6.58
C PHE A 409 -14.71 32.49 -5.32
N VAL A 410 -13.56 32.06 -4.82
CA VAL A 410 -13.43 31.34 -3.54
C VAL A 410 -12.11 31.69 -2.84
N ARG A 411 -12.09 31.51 -1.52
CA ARG A 411 -10.95 31.74 -0.62
C ARG A 411 -10.59 30.48 0.12
N PHE A 412 -9.30 30.18 0.25
CA PHE A 412 -8.77 29.14 1.13
C PHE A 412 -7.82 29.82 2.12
N SER A 413 -8.22 29.87 3.39
CA SER A 413 -7.58 30.70 4.41
C SER A 413 -7.21 29.86 5.63
N PRO A 414 -5.99 29.98 6.18
CA PRO A 414 -5.63 29.34 7.45
C PRO A 414 -6.58 29.69 8.60
N SER A 415 -7.29 30.81 8.52
CA SER A 415 -8.26 31.24 9.54
C SER A 415 -9.50 30.33 9.64
N THR A 416 -9.78 29.51 8.63
CA THR A 416 -10.82 28.47 8.77
C THR A 416 -10.37 27.38 9.74
N GLY A 417 -9.06 27.28 9.99
CA GLY A 417 -8.42 26.10 10.52
C GLY A 417 -8.47 24.96 9.51
N ASP A 418 -7.68 23.93 9.77
CA ASP A 418 -8.01 22.61 9.29
C ASP A 418 -9.33 22.20 9.93
N THR A 419 -10.39 22.10 9.12
CA THR A 419 -11.75 21.68 9.53
C THR A 419 -12.25 20.51 8.69
N THR A 420 -11.44 20.07 7.73
CA THR A 420 -11.68 18.81 7.07
C THR A 420 -11.41 17.72 8.11
N SER A 421 -11.97 16.55 7.91
CA SER A 421 -11.57 15.38 8.68
C SER A 421 -11.62 14.23 7.71
N PRO A 422 -10.82 13.19 7.93
CA PRO A 422 -10.85 12.05 7.06
C PRO A 422 -12.29 11.53 6.98
N ALA A 423 -12.72 11.12 5.79
CA ALA A 423 -14.07 10.59 5.62
C ALA A 423 -14.29 9.40 6.56
N GLN A 424 -15.55 9.14 6.92
CA GLN A 424 -15.86 7.96 7.74
C GLN A 424 -15.48 6.69 6.98
N PRO A 425 -14.64 5.80 7.54
CA PRO A 425 -14.35 4.52 6.91
C PRO A 425 -15.63 3.68 6.81
N ALA A 426 -15.69 2.84 5.77
CA ALA A 426 -16.71 1.80 5.70
C ALA A 426 -16.52 0.76 6.83
N ALA A 427 -17.55 -0.06 7.07
CA ALA A 427 -17.46 -1.13 8.05
C ALA A 427 -16.32 -2.11 7.68
N PRO A 428 -15.48 -2.55 8.63
CA PRO A 428 -14.42 -3.51 8.36
C PRO A 428 -14.94 -4.83 7.79
N SER A 429 -14.18 -5.41 6.86
CA SER A 429 -14.36 -6.79 6.39
C SER A 429 -13.52 -7.73 7.27
N VAL A 430 -14.09 -8.85 7.70
CA VAL A 430 -13.45 -9.72 8.71
C VAL A 430 -13.59 -11.16 8.27
N THR A 431 -12.47 -11.90 8.24
CA THR A 431 -12.44 -13.30 7.84
C THR A 431 -11.81 -14.17 8.92
N ALA A 432 -12.37 -15.35 9.16
CA ALA A 432 -11.82 -16.28 10.16
C ALA A 432 -10.58 -17.00 9.65
N ARG A 433 -9.63 -17.29 10.54
CA ARG A 433 -8.43 -18.09 10.26
C ARG A 433 -8.27 -19.22 11.27
N PRO A 434 -7.56 -20.30 10.90
CA PRO A 434 -7.36 -21.43 11.81
C PRO A 434 -6.61 -20.99 13.07
N GLY A 435 -6.74 -21.76 14.15
CA GLY A 435 -6.03 -21.51 15.41
C GLY A 435 -6.60 -20.36 16.25
N GLY A 436 -7.85 -19.95 16.04
CA GLY A 436 -8.48 -18.88 16.82
C GLY A 436 -7.97 -17.49 16.45
N ALA A 437 -7.83 -17.20 15.16
CA ALA A 437 -7.44 -15.88 14.66
C ALA A 437 -8.50 -15.30 13.72
N LEU A 438 -8.62 -13.98 13.68
CA LEU A 438 -9.41 -13.25 12.67
C LEU A 438 -8.47 -12.33 11.88
N ALA A 439 -8.72 -12.15 10.59
CA ALA A 439 -8.07 -11.13 9.77
C ALA A 439 -9.09 -10.03 9.45
N VAL A 440 -8.71 -8.79 9.76
CA VAL A 440 -9.56 -7.60 9.69
C VAL A 440 -9.02 -6.67 8.63
N TYR A 441 -9.88 -6.22 7.72
CA TYR A 441 -9.56 -5.38 6.59
C TYR A 441 -10.36 -4.09 6.60
N VAL A 442 -9.67 -2.97 6.36
CA VAL A 442 -10.26 -1.64 6.33
C VAL A 442 -9.71 -0.89 5.13
N GLN A 443 -10.58 -0.46 4.22
CA GLN A 443 -10.19 0.51 3.20
C GLN A 443 -10.04 1.88 3.86
N SER A 444 -8.89 2.52 3.65
CA SER A 444 -8.65 3.87 4.14
C SER A 444 -9.67 4.83 3.53
N PRO A 445 -10.20 5.76 4.33
CA PRO A 445 -10.92 6.90 3.76
C PRO A 445 -9.95 7.86 3.05
N LEU A 446 -10.54 8.81 2.33
CA LEU A 446 -9.85 9.98 1.79
C LEU A 446 -9.97 11.15 2.77
N ASP A 447 -8.93 11.98 2.78
CA ASP A 447 -8.97 13.35 3.24
C ASP A 447 -8.56 14.27 2.06
N THR A 448 -9.09 15.48 1.99
CA THR A 448 -8.89 16.38 0.84
C THR A 448 -7.69 17.31 0.98
N ASP A 449 -7.07 17.35 2.15
CA ASP A 449 -5.90 18.18 2.47
C ASP A 449 -4.73 17.37 3.06
N ASP A 450 -5.00 16.15 3.53
CA ASP A 450 -4.00 15.23 4.08
C ASP A 450 -4.03 13.87 3.35
N THR A 451 -2.87 13.40 2.92
CA THR A 451 -2.72 12.10 2.28
C THR A 451 -2.19 11.05 3.23
N ASP A 452 -1.38 11.45 4.21
CA ASP A 452 -0.86 10.56 5.24
C ASP A 452 -1.83 10.43 6.41
N LEU A 453 -2.53 9.30 6.48
CA LEU A 453 -3.49 8.98 7.53
C LEU A 453 -3.01 7.80 8.38
N THR A 454 -3.62 7.61 9.55
CA THR A 454 -3.47 6.42 10.38
C THR A 454 -4.85 5.80 10.60
N VAL A 455 -5.05 4.59 10.07
CA VAL A 455 -6.27 3.79 10.29
C VAL A 455 -6.13 3.04 11.61
N ARG A 456 -7.09 3.23 12.52
CA ARG A 456 -7.13 2.56 13.82
C ARG A 456 -8.28 1.57 13.85
N ILE A 457 -8.00 0.33 14.24
CA ILE A 457 -8.94 -0.79 14.25
C ILE A 457 -9.22 -1.18 15.69
N TYR A 458 -10.49 -1.43 16.00
CA TYR A 458 -10.95 -1.68 17.35
C TYR A 458 -11.91 -2.86 17.39
N ARG A 459 -11.80 -3.66 18.46
CA ARG A 459 -12.61 -4.84 18.70
C ARG A 459 -13.75 -4.55 19.69
N ASP A 460 -14.93 -5.10 19.42
CA ASP A 460 -16.09 -5.17 20.32
C ASP A 460 -16.51 -3.82 20.95
N GLY A 461 -16.42 -2.74 20.17
CA GLY A 461 -16.76 -1.39 20.63
C GLY A 461 -15.78 -0.79 21.64
N GLY A 462 -14.61 -1.41 21.85
CA GLY A 462 -13.57 -0.93 22.76
C GLY A 462 -12.98 0.43 22.36
N SER A 463 -12.47 1.18 23.35
CA SER A 463 -11.86 2.49 23.16
C SER A 463 -10.36 2.46 22.83
N THR A 464 -9.71 1.30 22.98
CA THR A 464 -8.29 1.10 22.65
C THR A 464 -8.19 0.32 21.34
N PRO A 465 -7.44 0.82 20.35
CA PRO A 465 -7.28 0.10 19.09
C PRO A 465 -6.43 -1.15 19.29
N ILE A 466 -6.80 -2.23 18.62
CA ILE A 466 -5.97 -3.45 18.51
C ILE A 466 -4.84 -3.26 17.50
N ALA A 467 -4.99 -2.32 16.57
CA ALA A 467 -3.96 -1.92 15.61
C ALA A 467 -4.13 -0.47 15.19
N SER A 468 -3.02 0.18 14.88
CA SER A 468 -2.96 1.52 14.28
C SER A 468 -1.96 1.45 13.13
N VAL A 469 -2.43 1.68 11.91
CA VAL A 469 -1.67 1.43 10.69
C VAL A 469 -1.59 2.71 9.87
N PRO A 470 -0.37 3.24 9.63
CA PRO A 470 -0.20 4.39 8.74
C PRO A 470 -0.48 4.00 7.29
N VAL A 471 -1.12 4.90 6.55
CA VAL A 471 -1.48 4.73 5.13
C VAL A 471 -1.29 6.05 4.40
N HIS A 472 -0.93 5.94 3.11
CA HIS A 472 -0.87 7.08 2.21
C HIS A 472 -2.03 6.99 1.22
N ALA A 473 -3.13 7.67 1.54
CA ALA A 473 -4.40 7.66 0.82
C ALA A 473 -4.45 8.80 -0.20
N LEU A 474 -4.58 8.45 -1.48
CA LEU A 474 -4.70 9.43 -2.58
C LEU A 474 -6.09 9.33 -3.17
N PHE A 475 -6.60 10.41 -3.74
CA PHE A 475 -7.97 10.42 -4.30
C PHE A 475 -8.23 9.37 -5.40
N TRP A 476 -7.18 8.79 -5.98
CA TRP A 476 -7.22 7.79 -7.04
C TRP A 476 -6.68 6.42 -6.60
N ARG A 477 -6.19 6.31 -5.36
CA ARG A 477 -5.60 5.10 -4.78
C ARG A 477 -6.12 4.93 -3.36
N ASP A 478 -6.97 3.92 -3.18
CA ASP A 478 -7.58 3.61 -1.88
C ASP A 478 -6.81 2.45 -1.21
N PRO A 479 -5.88 2.72 -0.28
CA PRO A 479 -5.15 1.64 0.38
C PRO A 479 -6.09 0.82 1.27
N VAL A 480 -5.86 -0.50 1.30
CA VAL A 480 -6.56 -1.41 2.22
C VAL A 480 -5.55 -1.90 3.26
N VAL A 481 -5.87 -1.67 4.52
CA VAL A 481 -5.13 -2.16 5.68
C VAL A 481 -5.65 -3.55 6.04
N GLY A 482 -4.75 -4.52 6.21
CA GLY A 482 -5.05 -5.85 6.76
C GLY A 482 -4.32 -6.08 8.08
N VAL A 483 -5.03 -6.57 9.10
CA VAL A 483 -4.49 -6.84 10.44
C VAL A 483 -4.94 -8.20 10.93
N GLU A 484 -4.02 -8.93 11.57
CA GLU A 484 -4.30 -10.16 12.31
C GLU A 484 -4.68 -9.86 13.76
N ASP A 485 -5.85 -10.34 14.20
CA ASP A 485 -6.22 -10.45 15.61
C ASP A 485 -6.13 -11.93 16.03
N ALA A 486 -5.01 -12.29 16.65
CA ALA A 486 -4.67 -13.67 17.01
C ALA A 486 -4.92 -13.97 18.49
N GLY A 487 -4.91 -15.27 18.84
CA GLY A 487 -5.03 -15.73 20.23
C GLY A 487 -6.43 -15.57 20.81
N LEU A 488 -7.46 -15.50 19.96
CA LEU A 488 -8.85 -15.45 20.36
C LEU A 488 -9.30 -16.86 20.81
N ALA A 489 -10.14 -16.90 21.83
CA ALA A 489 -10.68 -18.17 22.29
C ALA A 489 -11.56 -18.79 21.20
N VAL A 490 -11.27 -20.04 20.81
CA VAL A 490 -12.10 -20.75 19.81
C VAL A 490 -13.55 -20.76 20.26
N GLY A 491 -14.45 -20.35 19.37
CA GLY A 491 -15.88 -20.21 19.61
C GLY A 491 -16.33 -18.82 20.03
N SER A 492 -15.43 -17.89 20.37
CA SER A 492 -15.79 -16.49 20.64
C SER A 492 -16.19 -15.77 19.35
N SER A 493 -17.10 -14.81 19.46
CA SER A 493 -17.59 -14.01 18.32
C SER A 493 -17.27 -12.54 18.53
N HIS A 494 -16.69 -11.90 17.51
CA HIS A 494 -16.13 -10.55 17.62
C HIS A 494 -16.61 -9.64 16.48
N THR A 495 -16.74 -8.36 16.80
CA THR A 495 -17.06 -7.29 15.85
C THR A 495 -15.93 -6.26 15.80
N TYR A 496 -15.77 -5.60 14.66
CA TYR A 496 -14.71 -4.62 14.46
C TYR A 496 -15.25 -3.29 13.94
N THR A 497 -14.64 -2.21 14.41
CA THR A 497 -14.90 -0.83 13.95
C THR A 497 -13.57 -0.17 13.63
N ALA A 498 -13.58 0.85 12.79
CA ALA A 498 -12.39 1.61 12.46
C ALA A 498 -12.66 3.12 12.39
N ASP A 499 -11.63 3.91 12.66
CA ASP A 499 -11.58 5.33 12.34
C ASP A 499 -10.21 5.66 11.73
N ALA A 500 -10.10 6.83 11.13
CA ALA A 500 -8.85 7.35 10.57
C ALA A 500 -8.47 8.66 11.24
N VAL A 501 -7.17 8.85 11.47
CA VAL A 501 -6.60 10.06 12.07
C VAL A 501 -5.58 10.63 11.13
N GLU A 502 -5.50 11.95 11.01
CA GLU A 502 -4.41 12.60 10.29
C GLU A 502 -3.07 12.30 10.96
N THR A 503 -2.02 12.08 10.17
CA THR A 503 -0.69 11.83 10.72
C THR A 503 -0.06 13.10 11.31
N PHE A 504 -0.29 14.25 10.67
CA PHE A 504 0.29 15.54 11.05
C PHE A 504 -0.71 16.46 11.77
N GLY A 505 -2.00 16.22 11.57
CA GLY A 505 -3.09 16.95 12.21
C GLY A 505 -3.63 16.30 13.47
N THR A 506 -4.83 16.71 13.87
CA THR A 506 -5.50 16.20 15.08
C THR A 506 -6.91 15.68 14.80
N ARG A 507 -7.35 15.75 13.54
CA ARG A 507 -8.70 15.36 13.18
C ARG A 507 -8.80 13.85 13.13
N VAL A 508 -9.99 13.41 13.48
CA VAL A 508 -10.35 12.00 13.53
C VAL A 508 -11.67 11.89 12.78
N SER A 509 -11.75 10.92 11.87
CA SER A 509 -13.00 10.60 11.21
C SER A 509 -14.06 10.18 12.24
N PRO A 510 -15.36 10.30 11.91
CA PRO A 510 -16.37 9.50 12.59
C PRO A 510 -15.97 8.02 12.51
N ARG A 511 -16.33 7.26 13.55
CA ARG A 511 -16.07 5.83 13.60
C ARG A 511 -17.01 5.07 12.67
N SER A 512 -16.51 4.07 11.97
CA SER A 512 -17.29 3.22 11.07
C SER A 512 -18.44 2.52 11.81
N ALA A 513 -19.43 2.03 11.05
CA ALA A 513 -20.31 0.98 11.55
C ALA A 513 -19.50 -0.28 11.91
N ALA A 514 -20.02 -1.08 12.83
CA ALA A 514 -19.40 -2.35 13.19
C ALA A 514 -19.53 -3.38 12.07
N SER A 515 -18.51 -4.22 11.90
CA SER A 515 -18.60 -5.43 11.11
C SER A 515 -19.69 -6.36 11.66
N PRO A 516 -20.22 -7.30 10.86
CA PRO A 516 -20.89 -8.48 11.41
C PRO A 516 -19.99 -9.20 12.40
N ALA A 517 -20.62 -9.90 13.35
CA ALA A 517 -19.89 -10.70 14.32
C ALA A 517 -19.33 -11.95 13.63
N VAL A 518 -18.01 -12.16 13.69
CA VAL A 518 -17.32 -13.32 13.11
C VAL A 518 -16.76 -14.16 14.23
N GLN A 519 -16.97 -15.47 14.14
CA GLN A 519 -16.53 -16.43 15.14
C GLN A 519 -15.07 -16.83 14.91
N ALA A 520 -14.24 -16.81 15.96
CA ALA A 520 -12.91 -17.40 15.93
C ALA A 520 -13.03 -18.93 15.94
N VAL A 521 -12.36 -19.60 14.99
CA VAL A 521 -12.49 -21.05 14.78
C VAL A 521 -11.14 -21.75 14.91
N ALA A 522 -11.15 -23.01 15.34
CA ALA A 522 -9.94 -23.83 15.37
C ALA A 522 -9.49 -24.20 13.94
N THR A 523 -10.45 -24.59 13.10
CA THR A 523 -10.23 -25.07 11.73
C THR A 523 -11.20 -24.40 10.76
N LEU A 524 -10.80 -24.27 9.50
CA LEU A 524 -11.64 -23.78 8.42
C LEU A 524 -12.37 -24.94 7.72
N PRO A 525 -13.38 -24.66 6.86
CA PRO A 525 -13.96 -25.67 5.99
C PRO A 525 -12.89 -26.42 5.17
N ALA A 526 -13.17 -27.69 4.83
CA ALA A 526 -12.21 -28.58 4.19
C ALA A 526 -11.55 -27.97 2.95
N TYR A 527 -12.34 -27.39 2.04
CA TYR A 527 -11.83 -26.69 0.84
C TYR A 527 -10.84 -25.57 1.20
N SER A 528 -11.22 -24.68 2.12
CA SER A 528 -10.35 -23.57 2.53
C SER A 528 -9.07 -24.05 3.20
N THR A 529 -9.13 -25.16 3.95
CA THR A 529 -7.96 -25.78 4.57
C THR A 529 -7.02 -26.34 3.49
N ALA A 530 -7.54 -27.12 2.54
CA ALA A 530 -6.74 -27.67 1.44
C ALA A 530 -6.04 -26.57 0.62
N VAL A 531 -6.78 -25.51 0.27
CA VAL A 531 -6.22 -24.34 -0.41
C VAL A 531 -5.08 -23.72 0.40
N LEU A 532 -5.23 -23.54 1.72
CA LEU A 532 -4.21 -22.93 2.56
C LEU A 532 -2.98 -23.81 2.79
N ASP A 533 -3.15 -25.13 2.86
CA ASP A 533 -2.05 -26.09 3.01
C ASP A 533 -1.08 -26.02 1.82
N ASP A 534 -1.60 -25.69 0.63
CA ASP A 534 -0.81 -25.45 -0.58
C ASP A 534 -0.21 -24.02 -0.68
N SER A 535 -0.26 -23.25 0.41
CA SER A 535 0.48 -21.99 0.60
C SER A 535 0.22 -20.91 -0.48
N PRO A 536 -1.03 -20.46 -0.67
CA PRO A 536 -1.38 -19.44 -1.63
C PRO A 536 -0.78 -18.09 -1.20
N ARG A 537 -0.39 -17.29 -2.20
CA ARG A 537 0.01 -15.89 -2.01
C ARG A 537 -1.19 -14.97 -1.77
N LEU A 538 -2.36 -15.38 -2.24
CA LEU A 538 -3.61 -14.65 -2.14
C LEU A 538 -4.73 -15.67 -2.15
N PHE A 539 -5.69 -15.53 -1.24
CA PHE A 539 -6.89 -16.35 -1.20
C PHE A 539 -8.06 -15.52 -0.70
N TRP A 540 -8.90 -15.03 -1.62
CA TRP A 540 -10.13 -14.32 -1.26
C TRP A 540 -11.27 -15.31 -1.21
N ARG A 541 -11.66 -15.72 -0.01
CA ARG A 541 -12.79 -16.65 0.17
C ARG A 541 -14.13 -16.08 -0.21
N LEU A 542 -14.26 -14.75 -0.17
CA LEU A 542 -15.52 -14.04 -0.42
C LEU A 542 -16.68 -14.49 0.50
N GLY A 543 -16.42 -15.29 1.55
CA GLY A 543 -17.39 -15.64 2.59
C GLY A 543 -17.82 -14.45 3.47
N ASP A 544 -17.05 -13.36 3.44
CA ASP A 544 -17.19 -12.22 4.34
C ASP A 544 -17.55 -10.91 3.61
N VAL A 545 -17.96 -11.00 2.33
CA VAL A 545 -18.01 -9.81 1.47
C VAL A 545 -19.04 -8.79 1.92
N ARG A 546 -18.52 -7.63 2.32
CA ARG A 546 -19.16 -6.34 2.14
C ARG A 546 -18.19 -5.42 1.39
N ALA A 547 -18.76 -4.50 0.61
CA ALA A 547 -17.98 -3.38 0.12
C ALA A 547 -17.38 -2.61 1.32
N PRO A 548 -16.16 -2.09 1.18
CA PRO A 548 -15.41 -1.95 -0.08
C PRO A 548 -14.18 -2.86 -0.22
N ALA A 549 -13.85 -3.70 0.77
CA ALA A 549 -12.63 -4.50 0.74
C ALA A 549 -12.91 -6.02 0.83
N ALA A 550 -12.25 -6.81 -0.02
CA ALA A 550 -12.22 -8.27 0.12
C ALA A 550 -11.16 -8.69 1.13
N ALA A 551 -11.50 -9.63 2.01
CA ALA A 551 -10.56 -10.18 2.97
C ALA A 551 -9.69 -11.27 2.33
N ASP A 552 -8.38 -11.22 2.57
CA ASP A 552 -7.45 -12.29 2.21
C ASP A 552 -7.29 -13.25 3.40
N SER A 553 -7.49 -14.53 3.13
CA SER A 553 -7.33 -15.61 4.11
C SER A 553 -5.90 -16.16 4.11
N SER A 554 -5.07 -15.79 3.15
CA SER A 554 -3.66 -16.16 3.12
C SER A 554 -2.84 -15.44 4.22
N PRO A 555 -1.65 -15.96 4.58
CA PRO A 555 -0.76 -15.29 5.52
C PRO A 555 -0.23 -13.91 5.04
N ASN A 556 -0.39 -13.56 3.76
CA ASN A 556 0.17 -12.33 3.18
C ASN A 556 -0.72 -11.09 3.42
N LEU A 557 -1.96 -11.27 3.86
CA LEU A 557 -2.93 -10.21 4.12
C LEU A 557 -3.12 -9.22 2.94
N THR A 558 -3.08 -9.72 1.71
CA THR A 558 -3.27 -8.92 0.50
C THR A 558 -4.76 -8.73 0.24
N GLY A 559 -5.37 -7.77 0.96
CA GLY A 559 -6.77 -7.42 0.78
C GLY A 559 -7.12 -7.06 -0.66
N GLY A 560 -8.40 -7.10 -1.01
CA GLY A 560 -8.89 -6.74 -2.34
C GLY A 560 -9.70 -5.44 -2.33
N VAL A 561 -9.70 -4.73 -3.46
CA VAL A 561 -10.46 -3.51 -3.72
C VAL A 561 -11.49 -3.79 -4.80
N PHE A 562 -12.76 -3.54 -4.50
CA PHE A 562 -13.85 -3.67 -5.47
C PHE A 562 -14.03 -2.40 -6.31
N SER A 563 -14.50 -2.57 -7.55
CA SER A 563 -14.99 -1.45 -8.34
C SER A 563 -16.19 -0.78 -7.66
N PRO A 564 -16.33 0.55 -7.75
CA PRO A 564 -17.47 1.26 -7.15
C PRO A 564 -18.84 0.82 -7.68
N THR A 565 -18.88 0.25 -8.88
CA THR A 565 -20.09 -0.27 -9.54
C THR A 565 -19.84 -1.64 -10.17
N GLY A 566 -20.91 -2.38 -10.47
CA GLY A 566 -20.86 -3.62 -11.24
C GLY A 566 -20.55 -4.88 -10.45
N VAL A 567 -20.44 -4.81 -9.12
CA VAL A 567 -20.28 -5.95 -8.21
C VAL A 567 -21.45 -6.02 -7.23
N SER A 568 -22.09 -7.18 -7.15
CA SER A 568 -23.05 -7.53 -6.10
C SER A 568 -22.41 -8.48 -5.09
N TYR A 569 -22.59 -8.21 -3.80
CA TYR A 569 -21.97 -8.95 -2.68
C TYR A 569 -22.97 -9.84 -1.95
N GLY A 570 -22.47 -10.85 -1.23
CA GLY A 570 -23.28 -11.67 -0.34
C GLY A 570 -24.32 -12.53 -1.06
N VAL A 571 -24.04 -12.89 -2.32
CA VAL A 571 -24.84 -13.86 -3.06
C VAL A 571 -24.43 -15.29 -2.67
N ALA A 572 -25.30 -16.27 -2.90
CA ALA A 572 -24.98 -17.66 -2.57
C ALA A 572 -23.75 -18.18 -3.35
N GLY A 573 -22.78 -18.73 -2.62
CA GLY A 573 -21.54 -19.28 -3.14
C GLY A 573 -21.66 -20.70 -3.69
N LYS A 574 -20.52 -21.37 -3.86
CA LYS A 574 -20.45 -22.71 -4.47
C LYS A 574 -21.02 -23.83 -3.59
N GLY A 575 -21.07 -23.63 -2.28
CA GLY A 575 -21.53 -24.59 -1.27
C GLY A 575 -22.57 -24.01 -0.30
N PRO A 576 -23.25 -24.86 0.49
CA PRO A 576 -24.23 -24.41 1.48
C PRO A 576 -23.63 -23.45 2.51
N GLY A 577 -24.22 -22.26 2.67
CA GLY A 577 -23.78 -21.26 3.65
C GLY A 577 -22.54 -20.45 3.23
N GLU A 578 -21.95 -20.73 2.06
CA GLU A 578 -20.88 -19.93 1.49
C GLU A 578 -21.44 -18.73 0.72
N LEU A 579 -20.65 -17.65 0.63
CA LEU A 579 -21.00 -16.43 -0.06
C LEU A 579 -20.00 -16.15 -1.18
N ALA A 580 -20.46 -15.48 -2.22
CA ALA A 580 -19.69 -15.13 -3.40
C ALA A 580 -19.98 -13.68 -3.84
N ILE A 581 -19.36 -13.27 -4.95
CA ILE A 581 -19.70 -12.03 -5.65
C ILE A 581 -20.29 -12.32 -7.02
N THR A 582 -21.18 -11.45 -7.51
CA THR A 582 -21.62 -11.44 -8.91
C THR A 582 -21.10 -10.18 -9.60
N THR A 583 -20.44 -10.36 -10.75
CA THR A 583 -20.01 -9.28 -11.64
C THR A 583 -20.97 -9.11 -12.81
N ASP A 584 -21.18 -7.87 -13.24
CA ASP A 584 -22.20 -7.48 -14.23
C ASP A 584 -21.81 -7.70 -15.70
N GLY A 585 -20.53 -8.02 -15.96
CA GLY A 585 -19.98 -8.13 -17.31
C GLY A 585 -19.73 -6.80 -18.03
N VAL A 586 -19.74 -5.68 -17.31
CA VAL A 586 -19.49 -4.34 -17.87
C VAL A 586 -18.39 -3.60 -17.10
N SER A 587 -18.47 -3.61 -15.77
CA SER A 587 -17.57 -2.83 -14.91
C SER A 587 -17.12 -3.55 -13.63
N GLY A 588 -17.78 -4.66 -13.28
CA GLY A 588 -17.50 -5.42 -12.06
C GLY A 588 -16.08 -5.98 -12.01
N LEU A 589 -15.33 -5.55 -11.00
CA LEU A 589 -13.93 -5.93 -10.79
C LEU A 589 -13.63 -6.06 -9.29
N LEU A 590 -12.82 -7.06 -8.95
CA LEU A 590 -12.06 -7.12 -7.71
C LEU A 590 -10.57 -7.13 -8.06
N SER A 591 -9.77 -6.28 -7.43
CA SER A 591 -8.32 -6.18 -7.65
C SER A 591 -7.53 -6.29 -6.35
N SER A 592 -6.28 -6.70 -6.38
CA SER A 592 -5.44 -6.68 -5.17
C SER A 592 -5.18 -5.24 -4.70
N SER A 593 -5.07 -5.05 -3.39
CA SER A 593 -4.82 -3.72 -2.79
C SER A 593 -3.42 -3.19 -3.07
N ALA A 594 -2.48 -4.08 -3.37
CA ALA A 594 -1.09 -3.77 -3.68
C ALA A 594 -0.68 -4.38 -5.02
N ALA A 595 0.24 -3.69 -5.70
CA ALA A 595 0.93 -4.22 -6.87
C ALA A 595 2.04 -5.16 -6.40
N VAL A 596 2.24 -6.26 -7.13
CA VAL A 596 3.31 -7.23 -6.92
C VAL A 596 4.07 -7.45 -8.23
N PRO A 597 5.34 -7.89 -8.20
CA PRO A 597 6.01 -8.36 -9.40
C PRO A 597 5.29 -9.58 -9.99
N ALA A 598 5.13 -9.63 -11.31
CA ALA A 598 4.59 -10.79 -12.01
C ALA A 598 5.43 -12.04 -11.69
N PRO A 599 4.81 -13.16 -11.25
CA PRO A 599 5.55 -14.39 -10.96
C PRO A 599 5.95 -15.13 -12.23
N THR A 600 7.12 -15.77 -12.21
CA THR A 600 7.63 -16.59 -13.32
C THR A 600 7.02 -17.99 -13.36
N ALA A 601 6.70 -18.56 -12.20
CA ALA A 601 5.88 -19.77 -12.04
C ALA A 601 4.71 -19.45 -11.12
N PHE A 602 3.52 -19.97 -11.43
CA PHE A 602 2.31 -19.66 -10.67
C PHE A 602 1.18 -20.65 -10.96
N SER A 603 0.17 -20.62 -10.09
CA SER A 603 -1.17 -21.11 -10.39
C SER A 603 -2.20 -20.04 -10.07
N ILE A 604 -3.29 -20.05 -10.82
CA ILE A 604 -4.50 -19.29 -10.53
C ILE A 604 -5.70 -20.22 -10.51
N GLU A 605 -6.56 -20.04 -9.51
CA GLU A 605 -7.70 -20.89 -9.21
C GLU A 605 -8.92 -20.02 -8.92
N ALA A 606 -10.10 -20.45 -9.35
CA ALA A 606 -11.37 -19.84 -8.97
C ALA A 606 -12.53 -20.81 -9.17
N TRP A 607 -13.63 -20.55 -8.47
CA TRP A 607 -14.95 -21.09 -8.82
C TRP A 607 -15.76 -20.05 -9.56
N PHE A 608 -16.52 -20.47 -10.56
CA PHE A 608 -17.42 -19.57 -11.28
C PHE A 608 -18.73 -20.24 -11.67
N ARG A 609 -19.78 -19.43 -11.85
CA ARG A 609 -21.09 -19.85 -12.35
C ARG A 609 -21.66 -18.78 -13.27
N THR A 610 -22.06 -19.17 -14.48
CA THR A 610 -22.57 -18.21 -15.47
C THR A 610 -23.43 -18.85 -16.55
N THR A 611 -24.26 -18.02 -17.19
CA THR A 611 -24.94 -18.31 -18.46
C THR A 611 -24.56 -17.30 -19.55
N THR A 612 -23.47 -16.56 -19.35
CA THR A 612 -23.05 -15.48 -20.25
C THR A 612 -22.80 -15.98 -21.67
N THR A 613 -23.22 -15.18 -22.63
CA THR A 613 -22.88 -15.33 -24.06
C THR A 613 -21.95 -14.22 -24.54
N SER A 614 -21.61 -13.27 -23.66
CA SER A 614 -20.65 -12.20 -23.94
C SER A 614 -19.23 -12.51 -23.46
N GLY A 615 -19.03 -13.63 -22.75
CA GLY A 615 -17.74 -14.07 -22.21
C GLY A 615 -17.19 -13.15 -21.12
N GLY A 616 -15.86 -13.04 -21.05
CA GLY A 616 -15.13 -12.11 -20.18
C GLY A 616 -14.03 -12.76 -19.33
N LYS A 617 -13.16 -11.94 -18.74
CA LYS A 617 -12.06 -12.41 -17.88
C LYS A 617 -12.56 -12.80 -16.50
N ILE A 618 -12.26 -14.02 -16.08
CA ILE A 618 -12.60 -14.54 -14.74
C ILE A 618 -11.53 -14.11 -13.75
N LEU A 619 -10.25 -14.37 -14.06
CA LEU A 619 -9.09 -14.05 -13.22
C LEU A 619 -7.87 -13.75 -14.10
N GLY A 620 -7.02 -12.80 -13.70
CA GLY A 620 -5.73 -12.58 -14.34
C GLY A 620 -4.89 -11.49 -13.69
N PHE A 621 -3.84 -11.05 -14.38
CA PHE A 621 -2.85 -10.11 -13.85
C PHE A 621 -2.71 -8.87 -14.75
N GLY A 622 -2.76 -7.66 -14.17
CA GLY A 622 -2.77 -6.41 -14.94
C GLY A 622 -2.15 -5.23 -14.20
N ASN A 623 -1.52 -4.29 -14.92
CA ASN A 623 -0.75 -3.20 -14.32
C ASN A 623 -1.58 -2.00 -13.82
N ARG A 624 -2.91 -2.13 -13.78
CA ARG A 624 -3.82 -1.10 -13.26
C ARG A 624 -4.69 -1.71 -12.17
N GLN A 625 -4.80 -1.07 -11.01
CA GLN A 625 -5.67 -1.54 -9.93
C GLN A 625 -7.15 -1.39 -10.30
N GLY A 626 -7.53 -0.20 -10.75
CA GLY A 626 -8.89 0.15 -11.14
C GLY A 626 -8.97 1.57 -11.69
N GLY A 627 -10.09 2.24 -11.45
CA GLY A 627 -10.37 3.60 -11.92
C GLY A 627 -11.16 3.65 -13.22
N LEU A 628 -11.18 4.80 -13.88
CA LEU A 628 -11.94 5.04 -15.10
C LEU A 628 -11.02 5.45 -16.27
N ASP A 629 -11.42 5.14 -17.51
CA ASP A 629 -10.76 5.63 -18.72
C ASP A 629 -11.25 7.04 -19.11
N PHE A 630 -10.73 7.59 -20.20
CA PHE A 630 -11.10 8.91 -20.74
C PHE A 630 -12.62 9.08 -21.00
N ASN A 631 -13.30 7.98 -21.34
CA ASN A 631 -14.75 7.95 -21.59
C ASN A 631 -15.57 7.70 -20.30
N GLY A 632 -14.88 7.56 -19.16
CA GLY A 632 -15.49 7.23 -17.90
C GLY A 632 -15.97 5.78 -17.80
N ASN A 633 -15.44 4.87 -18.61
CA ASN A 633 -15.67 3.43 -18.47
C ASN A 633 -14.68 2.83 -17.47
N ALA A 634 -14.95 1.63 -16.94
CA ALA A 634 -14.01 0.93 -16.08
C ALA A 634 -12.65 0.77 -16.76
N ALA A 635 -11.60 1.27 -16.13
CA ALA A 635 -10.29 1.25 -16.72
C ALA A 635 -9.69 -0.16 -16.76
N VAL A 636 -9.14 -0.47 -17.92
CA VAL A 636 -8.41 -1.72 -18.16
C VAL A 636 -6.90 -1.47 -18.17
N SER A 637 -6.14 -2.52 -17.94
CA SER A 637 -4.67 -2.47 -17.85
C SER A 637 -4.03 -2.26 -19.23
N GLY A 638 -2.90 -1.56 -19.27
CA GLY A 638 -2.06 -1.40 -20.46
C GLY A 638 -1.08 -2.56 -20.65
N SER A 639 -0.65 -3.18 -19.55
CA SER A 639 0.09 -4.45 -19.53
C SER A 639 -0.72 -5.47 -18.76
N TYR A 640 -1.00 -6.62 -19.38
CA TYR A 640 -1.93 -7.63 -18.88
C TYR A 640 -1.48 -9.03 -19.33
N ASP A 641 -1.56 -10.00 -18.42
CA ASP A 641 -1.09 -11.38 -18.63
C ASP A 641 -1.83 -12.40 -17.73
N LYS A 642 -1.47 -13.69 -17.87
CA LYS A 642 -1.81 -14.77 -16.92
C LYS A 642 -3.32 -14.92 -16.76
N HIS A 643 -4.02 -15.05 -17.87
CA HIS A 643 -5.49 -14.98 -17.90
C HIS A 643 -6.12 -16.35 -17.80
N VAL A 644 -7.23 -16.45 -17.06
CA VAL A 644 -8.33 -17.36 -17.35
C VAL A 644 -9.54 -16.52 -17.77
N TYR A 645 -10.06 -16.74 -18.98
CA TYR A 645 -11.23 -16.03 -19.51
C TYR A 645 -12.17 -16.94 -20.28
N MET A 646 -13.42 -16.52 -20.38
CA MET A 646 -14.47 -17.22 -21.12
C MET A 646 -14.75 -16.52 -22.46
N THR A 647 -14.90 -17.31 -23.51
CA THR A 647 -15.30 -16.88 -24.85
C THR A 647 -16.83 -16.80 -24.98
N ASN A 648 -17.35 -16.17 -26.04
CA ASN A 648 -18.81 -16.00 -26.24
C ASN A 648 -19.59 -17.32 -26.33
N ASN A 649 -18.94 -18.41 -26.76
CA ASN A 649 -19.55 -19.74 -26.85
C ASN A 649 -19.30 -20.60 -25.59
N GLY A 650 -18.87 -19.98 -24.48
CA GLY A 650 -18.74 -20.63 -23.18
C GLY A 650 -17.45 -21.42 -22.98
N ARG A 651 -16.52 -21.45 -23.95
CA ARG A 651 -15.22 -22.13 -23.77
C ARG A 651 -14.27 -21.28 -22.93
N LEU A 652 -13.45 -21.95 -22.12
CA LEU A 652 -12.43 -21.32 -21.28
C LEU A 652 -11.09 -21.27 -22.01
N VAL A 653 -10.36 -20.18 -21.81
CA VAL A 653 -9.00 -19.98 -22.30
C VAL A 653 -8.09 -19.63 -21.14
N PHE A 654 -7.01 -20.38 -20.98
CA PHE A 654 -5.89 -20.04 -20.08
C PHE A 654 -4.67 -19.65 -20.90
N GLY A 655 -3.96 -18.59 -20.52
CA GLY A 655 -2.77 -18.22 -21.27
C GLY A 655 -1.83 -17.19 -20.65
N VAL A 656 -0.63 -17.14 -21.23
CA VAL A 656 0.48 -16.24 -20.86
C VAL A 656 1.06 -15.56 -22.10
N TYR A 657 1.76 -14.45 -21.93
CA TYR A 657 2.37 -13.68 -23.00
C TYR A 657 3.90 -13.80 -23.01
N THR A 658 4.47 -14.16 -24.16
CA THR A 658 5.94 -14.31 -24.38
C THR A 658 6.47 -13.47 -25.54
N GLY A 659 5.77 -12.37 -25.87
CA GLY A 659 5.89 -11.65 -27.15
C GLY A 659 4.76 -11.97 -28.12
N SER A 660 4.05 -13.07 -27.87
CA SER A 660 2.74 -13.40 -28.44
C SER A 660 1.93 -14.21 -27.41
N PRO A 661 0.58 -14.24 -27.51
CA PRO A 661 -0.24 -15.06 -26.62
C PRO A 661 0.05 -16.56 -26.80
N GLN A 662 0.33 -17.24 -25.70
CA GLN A 662 0.41 -18.70 -25.61
C GLN A 662 -0.80 -19.18 -24.80
N THR A 663 -1.67 -19.98 -25.43
CA THR A 663 -2.98 -20.30 -24.86
C THR A 663 -3.31 -21.79 -24.88
N ILE A 664 -4.18 -22.19 -23.97
CA ILE A 664 -4.90 -23.46 -23.94
C ILE A 664 -6.39 -23.12 -23.97
N THR A 665 -7.16 -23.72 -24.88
CA THR A 665 -8.60 -23.50 -25.00
C THR A 665 -9.35 -24.81 -24.75
N SER A 666 -10.38 -24.79 -23.91
CA SER A 666 -11.20 -25.96 -23.65
C SER A 666 -11.98 -26.42 -24.89
N ALA A 667 -12.19 -27.74 -25.00
CA ALA A 667 -13.07 -28.31 -26.02
C ALA A 667 -14.56 -28.07 -25.68
N SER A 668 -14.91 -28.19 -24.39
CA SER A 668 -16.27 -28.01 -23.86
C SER A 668 -16.59 -26.56 -23.50
N SER A 669 -17.89 -26.25 -23.46
CA SER A 669 -18.45 -25.01 -22.93
C SER A 669 -18.88 -25.17 -21.48
N TYR A 670 -18.76 -24.11 -20.68
CA TYR A 670 -18.99 -24.09 -19.22
C TYR A 670 -19.90 -22.92 -18.78
N ASN A 671 -20.75 -22.42 -19.67
CA ASN A 671 -21.75 -21.38 -19.39
C ASN A 671 -23.17 -21.96 -19.25
N ASP A 672 -23.28 -23.10 -18.58
CA ASP A 672 -24.52 -23.88 -18.42
C ASP A 672 -25.32 -23.52 -17.15
N GLY A 673 -24.87 -22.52 -16.40
CA GLY A 673 -25.48 -22.08 -15.15
C GLY A 673 -25.10 -22.90 -13.92
N GLN A 674 -24.21 -23.90 -14.05
CA GLN A 674 -23.63 -24.64 -12.94
C GLN A 674 -22.36 -23.97 -12.40
N TRP A 675 -21.96 -24.37 -11.20
CA TRP A 675 -20.68 -23.99 -10.62
C TRP A 675 -19.57 -24.88 -11.17
N HIS A 676 -18.51 -24.28 -11.69
CA HIS A 676 -17.32 -24.96 -12.17
C HIS A 676 -16.08 -24.48 -11.43
N HIS A 677 -15.12 -25.38 -11.25
CA HIS A 677 -13.81 -25.11 -10.70
C HIS A 677 -12.79 -25.00 -11.83
N VAL A 678 -12.00 -23.94 -11.86
CA VAL A 678 -10.97 -23.76 -12.90
C VAL A 678 -9.62 -23.48 -12.28
N VAL A 679 -8.60 -24.18 -12.78
CA VAL A 679 -7.20 -23.96 -12.38
C VAL A 679 -6.30 -23.85 -13.61
N GLY A 680 -5.58 -22.73 -13.72
CA GLY A 680 -4.51 -22.52 -14.70
C GLY A 680 -3.15 -22.55 -14.02
N THR A 681 -2.22 -23.35 -14.50
CA THR A 681 -0.89 -23.51 -13.91
C THR A 681 0.20 -23.21 -14.94
N GLN A 682 1.30 -22.58 -14.52
CA GLN A 682 2.53 -22.47 -15.31
C GLN A 682 3.76 -22.70 -14.43
N GLY A 683 4.63 -23.62 -14.84
CA GLY A 683 5.90 -23.88 -14.17
C GLY A 683 6.92 -24.54 -15.09
N ALA A 684 7.88 -25.28 -14.52
CA ALA A 684 8.94 -25.94 -15.28
C ALA A 684 8.42 -26.98 -16.31
N ALA A 685 7.24 -27.56 -16.07
CA ALA A 685 6.59 -28.51 -16.97
C ALA A 685 5.77 -27.84 -18.10
N GLY A 686 5.77 -26.50 -18.17
CA GLY A 686 4.93 -25.72 -19.07
C GLY A 686 3.62 -25.30 -18.39
N MET A 687 2.60 -25.07 -19.20
CA MET A 687 1.25 -24.66 -18.80
C MET A 687 0.27 -25.84 -18.80
N ALA A 688 -0.70 -25.82 -17.89
CA ALA A 688 -1.85 -26.72 -17.91
C ALA A 688 -3.14 -25.99 -17.49
N LEU A 689 -4.27 -26.41 -18.05
CA LEU A 689 -5.62 -25.95 -17.67
C LEU A 689 -6.43 -27.15 -17.17
N TYR A 690 -7.05 -26.99 -16.01
CA TYR A 690 -7.94 -27.95 -15.37
C TYR A 690 -9.32 -27.33 -15.21
N VAL A 691 -10.36 -28.14 -15.42
CA VAL A 691 -11.75 -27.75 -15.15
C VAL A 691 -12.46 -28.93 -14.50
N ASP A 692 -13.05 -28.70 -13.33
CA ASP A 692 -13.71 -29.72 -12.51
C ASP A 692 -12.82 -30.97 -12.30
N ASP A 693 -11.59 -30.74 -11.80
CA ASP A 693 -10.49 -31.72 -11.64
C ASP A 693 -9.90 -32.30 -12.96
N VAL A 694 -10.58 -32.17 -14.10
CA VAL A 694 -10.09 -32.74 -15.35
C VAL A 694 -9.08 -31.81 -16.04
N ARG A 695 -7.87 -32.32 -16.35
CA ARG A 695 -6.90 -31.60 -17.20
C ARG A 695 -7.39 -31.52 -18.65
N VAL A 696 -7.90 -30.35 -19.05
CA VAL A 696 -8.48 -30.12 -20.38
C VAL A 696 -7.46 -29.74 -21.46
N GLY A 697 -6.22 -29.39 -21.09
CA GLY A 697 -5.15 -29.14 -22.06
C GLY A 697 -3.80 -28.76 -21.45
N THR A 698 -2.75 -28.75 -22.28
CA THR A 698 -1.38 -28.38 -21.91
C THR A 698 -0.70 -27.56 -23.01
N ASN A 699 0.34 -26.80 -22.66
CA ASN A 699 1.21 -26.06 -23.59
C ASN A 699 2.63 -26.02 -23.01
N PRO A 700 3.71 -26.27 -23.78
CA PRO A 700 5.08 -26.39 -23.24
C PRO A 700 5.71 -25.08 -22.76
N THR A 701 5.02 -23.94 -22.85
CA THR A 701 5.57 -22.61 -22.51
C THR A 701 5.88 -22.46 -21.02
N THR A 702 7.14 -22.18 -20.68
CA THR A 702 7.62 -22.01 -19.28
C THR A 702 7.93 -20.57 -18.89
N THR A 703 7.83 -19.61 -19.83
CA THR A 703 8.14 -18.19 -19.60
C THR A 703 6.90 -17.33 -19.77
N ASN A 704 6.96 -16.11 -19.23
CA ASN A 704 5.89 -15.12 -19.34
C ASN A 704 6.47 -13.70 -19.20
N GLN A 705 5.67 -12.68 -19.50
CA GLN A 705 6.12 -11.29 -19.41
C GLN A 705 6.27 -10.82 -17.96
N SER A 706 7.30 -10.01 -17.71
CA SER A 706 7.56 -9.40 -16.40
C SER A 706 7.08 -7.96 -16.35
N PHE A 707 6.28 -7.64 -15.35
CA PHE A 707 5.87 -6.28 -14.99
C PHE A 707 5.31 -6.28 -13.56
N SER A 708 5.20 -5.11 -12.93
CA SER A 708 4.50 -4.97 -11.64
C SER A 708 3.01 -4.74 -11.90
N GLY A 709 2.15 -5.45 -11.19
CA GLY A 709 0.71 -5.38 -11.40
C GLY A 709 -0.12 -5.97 -10.28
N TYR A 710 -1.42 -6.02 -10.51
CA TYR A 710 -2.45 -6.41 -9.58
C TYR A 710 -3.12 -7.70 -10.06
N TRP A 711 -3.46 -8.59 -9.13
CA TRP A 711 -4.37 -9.69 -9.43
C TRP A 711 -5.78 -9.13 -9.58
N ARG A 712 -6.48 -9.53 -10.64
CA ARG A 712 -7.78 -8.98 -11.04
C ARG A 712 -8.78 -10.10 -11.31
N VAL A 713 -9.94 -10.02 -10.66
CA VAL A 713 -11.06 -10.96 -10.76
C VAL A 713 -12.25 -10.24 -11.36
N GLY A 714 -12.92 -10.86 -12.33
CA GLY A 714 -14.16 -10.36 -12.94
C GLY A 714 -13.99 -9.50 -14.19
N GLY A 715 -12.81 -8.95 -14.47
CA GLY A 715 -12.60 -8.22 -15.74
C GLY A 715 -11.27 -7.49 -15.83
N ASP A 716 -10.70 -7.40 -17.02
CA ASP A 716 -9.54 -6.57 -17.38
C ASP A 716 -9.27 -6.74 -18.90
N ASN A 717 -8.30 -6.02 -19.46
CA ASN A 717 -7.99 -6.03 -20.89
C ASN A 717 -7.75 -7.44 -21.46
N LEU A 718 -8.34 -7.73 -22.62
CA LEU A 718 -8.14 -8.95 -23.42
C LEU A 718 -7.84 -8.63 -24.89
N ALA A 719 -7.57 -7.36 -25.22
CA ALA A 719 -7.26 -6.96 -26.58
C ALA A 719 -6.04 -7.74 -27.09
N SER A 720 -6.10 -8.17 -28.36
CA SER A 720 -5.08 -9.00 -29.05
C SER A 720 -4.92 -10.45 -28.58
N TRP A 721 -5.73 -10.94 -27.63
CA TRP A 721 -5.74 -12.35 -27.25
C TRP A 721 -6.64 -13.20 -28.18
N PRO A 722 -6.41 -14.52 -28.32
CA PRO A 722 -7.25 -15.37 -29.17
C PRO A 722 -8.72 -15.42 -28.73
N ASN A 723 -9.66 -15.45 -29.69
CA ASN A 723 -11.09 -15.57 -29.40
C ASN A 723 -11.62 -14.53 -28.40
N VAL A 724 -11.21 -13.27 -28.56
CA VAL A 724 -11.62 -12.17 -27.66
C VAL A 724 -13.14 -12.17 -27.49
N PRO A 725 -13.66 -12.27 -26.26
CA PRO A 725 -15.08 -12.16 -25.98
C PRO A 725 -15.64 -10.77 -26.31
N THR A 726 -16.96 -10.63 -26.47
CA THR A 726 -17.57 -9.32 -26.74
C THR A 726 -17.48 -8.37 -25.54
N SER A 727 -17.38 -8.91 -24.32
CA SER A 727 -16.99 -8.14 -23.14
C SER A 727 -15.66 -8.62 -22.57
N ALA A 728 -14.81 -7.69 -22.15
CA ALA A 728 -13.60 -7.99 -21.39
C ALA A 728 -13.92 -8.31 -19.90
N PHE A 729 -15.13 -7.99 -19.45
CA PHE A 729 -15.63 -8.22 -18.10
C PHE A 729 -16.57 -9.42 -18.09
N PHE A 730 -16.38 -10.31 -17.13
CA PHE A 730 -17.17 -11.51 -16.94
C PHE A 730 -18.53 -11.17 -16.31
N ALA A 731 -19.61 -11.60 -16.94
CA ALA A 731 -20.94 -11.59 -16.33
C ALA A 731 -21.17 -12.93 -15.63
N GLY A 732 -21.20 -12.98 -14.31
CA GLY A 732 -21.40 -14.22 -13.57
C GLY A 732 -21.02 -14.13 -12.10
N THR A 733 -21.20 -15.23 -11.40
CA THR A 733 -20.83 -15.34 -9.98
C THR A 733 -19.44 -15.98 -9.87
N ILE A 734 -18.58 -15.43 -9.02
CA ILE A 734 -17.21 -15.90 -8.77
C ILE A 734 -17.02 -16.12 -7.27
N ASP A 735 -16.38 -17.22 -6.90
CA ASP A 735 -16.10 -17.62 -5.53
C ASP A 735 -14.67 -18.13 -5.39
N ASP A 736 -14.10 -18.00 -4.18
CA ASP A 736 -12.80 -18.54 -3.78
C ASP A 736 -11.61 -18.31 -4.77
N PRO A 737 -11.41 -17.12 -5.38
CA PRO A 737 -10.21 -16.90 -6.19
C PRO A 737 -8.92 -16.99 -5.35
N ALA A 738 -7.97 -17.79 -5.82
CA ALA A 738 -6.68 -18.04 -5.20
C ALA A 738 -5.51 -17.95 -6.20
N VAL A 739 -4.34 -17.56 -5.69
CA VAL A 739 -3.10 -17.42 -6.47
C VAL A 739 -1.96 -18.07 -5.71
N TYR A 740 -1.16 -18.87 -6.41
CA TYR A 740 -0.03 -19.62 -5.86
C TYR A 740 1.29 -19.16 -6.49
N PRO A 741 2.40 -19.16 -5.73
CA PRO A 741 3.73 -18.82 -6.26
C PRO A 741 4.38 -19.99 -7.03
N THR A 742 3.67 -21.11 -7.20
CA THR A 742 4.13 -22.35 -7.82
C THR A 742 3.05 -22.91 -8.73
N ALA A 743 3.44 -23.79 -9.66
CA ALA A 743 2.48 -24.58 -10.42
C ALA A 743 1.97 -25.74 -9.55
N LEU A 744 0.70 -25.69 -9.18
CA LEU A 744 -0.01 -26.79 -8.52
C LEU A 744 0.06 -28.06 -9.39
N THR A 745 0.23 -29.19 -8.71
CA THR A 745 0.20 -30.52 -9.33
C THR A 745 -1.24 -30.98 -9.60
N ALA A 746 -1.42 -31.98 -10.46
CA ALA A 746 -2.75 -32.56 -10.70
C ALA A 746 -3.38 -33.12 -9.41
N ALA A 747 -2.57 -33.72 -8.52
CA ALA A 747 -3.05 -34.26 -7.25
C ALA A 747 -3.54 -33.17 -6.29
N GLN A 748 -2.88 -32.00 -6.29
CA GLN A 748 -3.32 -30.84 -5.51
C GLN A 748 -4.64 -30.27 -6.05
N VAL A 749 -4.78 -30.18 -7.37
CA VAL A 749 -6.03 -29.74 -8.01
C VAL A 749 -7.19 -30.70 -7.66
N ASP A 750 -6.96 -32.01 -7.73
CA ASP A 750 -7.94 -33.03 -7.33
C ASP A 750 -8.30 -32.92 -5.84
N ALA A 751 -7.30 -32.74 -4.97
CA ALA A 751 -7.51 -32.56 -3.54
C ALA A 751 -8.40 -31.34 -3.24
N HIS A 752 -8.16 -30.21 -3.91
CA HIS A 752 -9.02 -29.02 -3.78
C HIS A 752 -10.45 -29.31 -4.24
N TRP A 753 -10.63 -29.93 -5.41
CA TRP A 753 -11.94 -30.28 -5.93
C TRP A 753 -12.71 -31.19 -4.97
N ARG A 754 -12.07 -32.26 -4.46
CA ARG A 754 -12.68 -33.18 -3.47
C ARG A 754 -13.02 -32.50 -2.16
N ALA A 755 -12.15 -31.64 -1.67
CA ALA A 755 -12.37 -30.89 -0.43
C ALA A 755 -13.56 -29.92 -0.51
N SER A 756 -14.03 -29.58 -1.72
CA SER A 756 -15.29 -28.83 -1.94
C SER A 756 -16.56 -29.67 -1.72
N GLY A 757 -16.42 -30.98 -1.44
CA GLY A 757 -17.53 -31.93 -1.34
C GLY A 757 -18.03 -32.45 -2.69
N ARG A 758 -17.26 -32.24 -3.76
CA ARG A 758 -17.59 -32.71 -5.12
C ARG A 758 -16.64 -33.84 -5.55
N GLY A 759 -17.20 -34.81 -6.26
CA GLY A 759 -16.56 -36.09 -6.58
C GLY A 759 -17.43 -37.25 -6.12
N PRO A 760 -17.23 -38.48 -6.63
CA PRO A 760 -17.81 -39.65 -5.98
C PRO A 760 -17.28 -39.68 -4.55
N ALA A 761 -18.17 -39.86 -3.56
CA ALA A 761 -17.75 -40.04 -2.18
C ALA A 761 -16.70 -41.15 -2.14
N ASP A 762 -15.54 -40.87 -1.53
CA ASP A 762 -14.60 -41.93 -1.21
C ASP A 762 -15.32 -42.86 -0.23
N THR A 763 -15.64 -44.06 -0.73
CA THR A 763 -16.37 -45.09 0.00
C THR A 763 -15.51 -46.34 0.15
N THR A 764 -14.28 -46.32 -0.36
CA THR A 764 -13.37 -47.45 -0.31
C THR A 764 -12.67 -47.40 1.04
N PRO A 765 -12.86 -48.38 1.94
CA PRO A 765 -12.15 -48.35 3.20
C PRO A 765 -10.68 -48.78 3.04
N PRO A 766 -9.76 -48.21 3.82
CA PRO A 766 -8.36 -48.62 3.84
C PRO A 766 -8.18 -50.11 4.10
N LYS A 767 -7.20 -50.73 3.46
CA LYS A 767 -6.79 -52.11 3.76
C LYS A 767 -5.61 -52.07 4.71
N THR A 768 -5.67 -52.84 5.79
CA THR A 768 -4.55 -53.02 6.72
C THR A 768 -4.31 -54.48 7.06
N ALA A 769 -3.06 -54.83 7.33
CA ALA A 769 -2.65 -56.16 7.75
C ALA A 769 -1.49 -56.06 8.74
N ILE A 770 -1.52 -56.86 9.80
CA ILE A 770 -0.39 -57.07 10.70
C ILE A 770 0.60 -57.99 9.98
N THR A 771 1.84 -57.54 9.82
CA THR A 771 2.93 -58.28 9.17
C THR A 771 3.83 -58.98 10.19
N SER A 772 3.84 -58.51 11.43
CA SER A 772 4.55 -59.13 12.56
C SER A 772 3.88 -58.71 13.87
N PRO A 773 3.75 -59.60 14.88
CA PRO A 773 4.13 -61.01 14.89
C PRO A 773 3.27 -61.87 13.95
N ALA A 774 3.80 -63.02 13.53
CA ALA A 774 3.02 -63.98 12.74
C ALA A 774 1.92 -64.65 13.60
N PRO A 775 0.79 -65.10 13.00
CA PRO A 775 -0.23 -65.87 13.71
C PRO A 775 0.36 -67.09 14.44
N GLY A 776 0.00 -67.26 15.71
CA GLY A 776 0.50 -68.33 16.59
C GLY A 776 1.87 -68.06 17.21
N ALA A 777 2.51 -66.92 16.94
CA ALA A 777 3.80 -66.58 17.53
C ALA A 777 3.73 -66.55 19.07
N SER A 778 4.81 -67.00 19.71
CA SER A 778 5.03 -66.77 21.14
C SER A 778 5.78 -65.45 21.31
N VAL A 779 5.23 -64.55 22.12
CA VAL A 779 5.79 -63.22 22.39
C VAL A 779 5.86 -62.98 23.89
N GLN A 780 6.73 -62.07 24.31
CA GLN A 780 6.96 -61.78 25.71
C GLN A 780 7.55 -60.37 25.85
N GLY A 781 7.25 -59.69 26.96
CA GLY A 781 7.84 -58.38 27.27
C GLY A 781 7.43 -57.31 26.26
N LEU A 782 8.34 -56.39 25.95
CA LEU A 782 8.10 -55.34 24.96
C LEU A 782 8.18 -55.91 23.53
N THR A 783 7.03 -56.07 22.89
CA THR A 783 6.87 -56.67 21.57
C THR A 783 6.54 -55.60 20.53
N THR A 784 7.26 -55.61 19.40
CA THR A 784 6.94 -54.74 18.25
C THR A 784 5.87 -55.41 17.39
N VAL A 785 4.81 -54.69 17.09
CA VAL A 785 3.76 -55.09 16.14
C VAL A 785 3.87 -54.21 14.91
N SER A 786 4.21 -54.79 13.76
CA SER A 786 4.33 -54.08 12.49
C SER A 786 3.09 -54.31 11.63
N ALA A 787 2.64 -53.29 10.93
CA ALA A 787 1.50 -53.35 10.04
C ALA A 787 1.73 -52.62 8.73
N THR A 788 1.05 -53.08 7.68
CA THR A 788 0.88 -52.33 6.43
C THR A 788 -0.51 -51.73 6.40
N ALA A 789 -0.64 -50.55 5.81
CA ALA A 789 -1.92 -50.03 5.39
C ALA A 789 -1.80 -49.36 4.02
N SER A 790 -2.84 -49.48 3.20
CA SER A 790 -2.92 -48.90 1.87
C SER A 790 -4.37 -48.55 1.56
N ASP A 791 -4.55 -47.48 0.81
CA ASP A 791 -5.85 -46.97 0.39
C ASP A 791 -5.77 -46.51 -1.07
N ASP A 792 -6.90 -46.34 -1.75
CA ASP A 792 -6.95 -45.80 -3.12
C ASP A 792 -6.70 -44.28 -3.16
N THR A 793 -6.97 -43.57 -2.07
CA THR A 793 -6.62 -42.16 -1.90
C THR A 793 -5.42 -41.99 -0.95
N ALA A 794 -5.61 -42.23 0.34
CA ALA A 794 -4.57 -42.07 1.37
C ALA A 794 -5.00 -42.64 2.73
N VAL A 795 -4.04 -43.21 3.48
CA VAL A 795 -4.27 -43.64 4.87
C VAL A 795 -3.93 -42.50 5.83
N ALA A 796 -4.88 -42.08 6.66
CA ALA A 796 -4.70 -41.03 7.66
C ALA A 796 -4.11 -41.57 8.98
N SER A 797 -4.52 -42.76 9.43
CA SER A 797 -3.97 -43.37 10.65
C SER A 797 -4.19 -44.88 10.70
N VAL A 798 -3.39 -45.57 11.52
CA VAL A 798 -3.54 -46.99 11.88
C VAL A 798 -3.52 -47.12 13.40
N THR A 799 -4.54 -47.77 13.98
CA THR A 799 -4.65 -48.00 15.42
C THR A 799 -4.53 -49.48 15.73
N LEU A 800 -3.63 -49.86 16.64
CA LEU A 800 -3.52 -51.22 17.17
C LEU A 800 -4.44 -51.42 18.37
N ARG A 801 -5.18 -52.52 18.37
CA ARG A 801 -5.94 -53.04 19.52
C ARG A 801 -5.46 -54.44 19.91
N VAL A 802 -5.34 -54.68 21.21
CA VAL A 802 -5.09 -56.00 21.82
C VAL A 802 -6.28 -56.33 22.71
N ASP A 803 -6.95 -57.45 22.44
CA ASP A 803 -8.17 -57.90 23.13
C ASP A 803 -9.24 -56.80 23.21
N GLY A 804 -9.37 -56.03 22.12
CA GLY A 804 -10.30 -54.90 22.01
C GLY A 804 -9.82 -53.58 22.63
N SER A 805 -8.75 -53.59 23.43
CA SER A 805 -8.18 -52.39 24.05
C SER A 805 -7.14 -51.72 23.16
N VAL A 806 -7.20 -50.39 23.01
CA VAL A 806 -6.24 -49.63 22.18
C VAL A 806 -4.86 -49.61 22.82
N VAL A 807 -3.83 -49.97 22.06
CA VAL A 807 -2.41 -49.95 22.49
C VAL A 807 -1.71 -48.65 22.04
N GLY A 808 -2.07 -48.16 20.84
CA GLY A 808 -1.52 -46.94 20.25
C GLY A 808 -2.07 -46.70 18.84
N THR A 809 -1.84 -45.48 18.35
CA THR A 809 -2.17 -45.03 16.99
C THR A 809 -0.91 -44.49 16.34
N ASP A 810 -0.69 -44.86 15.08
CA ASP A 810 0.42 -44.42 14.24
C ASP A 810 -0.15 -43.77 12.97
N THR A 811 0.38 -42.61 12.60
CA THR A 811 -0.10 -41.80 11.47
C THR A 811 0.86 -41.84 10.28
N SER A 812 1.98 -42.55 10.38
CA SER A 812 3.01 -42.60 9.33
C SER A 812 3.52 -44.01 9.09
N ALA A 813 3.67 -44.39 7.81
CA ALA A 813 4.33 -45.64 7.47
C ALA A 813 5.87 -45.51 7.63
N PRO A 814 6.57 -46.59 8.02
CA PRO A 814 6.05 -47.91 8.37
C PRO A 814 5.29 -47.90 9.71
N TYR A 815 4.11 -48.52 9.74
CA TYR A 815 3.25 -48.50 10.92
C TYR A 815 3.74 -49.52 11.94
N GLU A 816 4.21 -49.05 13.10
CA GLU A 816 4.80 -49.91 14.13
C GLU A 816 4.30 -49.55 15.52
N PHE A 817 4.00 -50.56 16.33
CA PHE A 817 3.43 -50.39 17.67
C PHE A 817 4.22 -51.15 18.74
N ALA A 818 4.52 -50.46 19.83
CA ALA A 818 5.15 -50.96 21.03
C ALA A 818 4.08 -51.51 21.97
N TRP A 819 3.93 -52.82 22.00
CA TRP A 819 3.01 -53.49 22.89
C TRP A 819 3.76 -54.15 24.05
N ALA A 820 3.39 -53.81 25.29
CA ALA A 820 3.84 -54.52 26.47
C ALA A 820 2.99 -55.80 26.64
N ALA A 821 3.52 -56.92 26.16
CA ALA A 821 2.85 -58.22 26.18
C ALA A 821 2.88 -58.80 27.60
N SER A 822 1.82 -58.54 28.36
CA SER A 822 1.61 -59.01 29.73
C SER A 822 0.33 -59.82 29.87
N GLY A 823 0.28 -60.68 30.90
CA GLY A 823 -0.77 -61.67 31.10
C GLY A 823 -0.49 -62.95 30.31
N ALA A 824 -0.26 -64.06 30.99
CA ALA A 824 0.01 -65.33 30.32
C ALA A 824 -1.25 -65.83 29.59
N GLY A 825 -1.12 -66.22 28.31
CA GLY A 825 -2.22 -66.81 27.57
C GLY A 825 -2.33 -66.31 26.12
N SER A 826 -3.49 -66.55 25.52
CA SER A 826 -3.78 -66.19 24.13
C SER A 826 -4.29 -64.75 24.07
N HIS A 827 -3.69 -63.92 23.22
CA HIS A 827 -4.09 -62.52 22.97
C HIS A 827 -4.39 -62.31 21.49
N THR A 828 -5.38 -61.46 21.21
CA THR A 828 -5.83 -61.16 19.84
C THR A 828 -5.45 -59.74 19.45
N LEU A 829 -4.63 -59.61 18.41
CA LEU A 829 -4.21 -58.33 17.82
C LEU A 829 -5.07 -57.98 16.60
N VAL A 830 -5.50 -56.72 16.50
CA VAL A 830 -6.21 -56.17 15.35
C VAL A 830 -5.70 -54.76 15.07
N THR A 831 -5.37 -54.44 13.82
CA THR A 831 -5.18 -53.04 13.39
C THR A 831 -6.43 -52.52 12.70
N THR A 832 -6.76 -51.25 12.92
CA THR A 832 -7.79 -50.51 12.20
C THR A 832 -7.16 -49.31 11.52
N ALA A 833 -7.20 -49.26 10.19
CA ALA A 833 -6.77 -48.11 9.41
C ALA A 833 -7.97 -47.20 9.08
N GLN A 834 -7.74 -45.89 9.06
CA GLN A 834 -8.71 -44.87 8.71
C GLN A 834 -8.13 -43.94 7.63
N ASP A 835 -8.91 -43.57 6.63
CA ASP A 835 -8.55 -42.57 5.61
C ASP A 835 -8.98 -41.15 6.01
N ALA A 836 -8.71 -40.17 5.15
CA ALA A 836 -9.12 -38.78 5.36
C ALA A 836 -10.65 -38.57 5.20
N ALA A 837 -11.36 -39.48 4.52
CA ALA A 837 -12.81 -39.44 4.35
C ALA A 837 -13.57 -40.07 5.54
N GLY A 838 -12.85 -40.68 6.49
CA GLY A 838 -13.38 -41.33 7.68
C GLY A 838 -13.75 -42.81 7.47
N ASN A 839 -13.51 -43.39 6.30
CA ASN A 839 -13.72 -44.82 6.09
C ASN A 839 -12.71 -45.62 6.91
N THR A 840 -13.12 -46.80 7.37
CA THR A 840 -12.27 -47.65 8.22
C THR A 840 -12.22 -49.08 7.73
N GLY A 841 -11.03 -49.66 7.73
CA GLY A 841 -10.84 -51.08 7.50
C GLY A 841 -9.98 -51.70 8.58
N SER A 842 -10.26 -52.95 8.92
CA SER A 842 -9.54 -53.69 9.95
C SER A 842 -8.79 -54.88 9.37
N SER A 843 -7.67 -55.24 9.98
CA SER A 843 -6.93 -56.44 9.63
C SER A 843 -7.72 -57.69 10.02
N SER A 844 -7.34 -58.83 9.44
CA SER A 844 -7.69 -60.10 10.07
C SER A 844 -7.07 -60.17 11.49
N PRO A 845 -7.76 -60.76 12.47
CA PRO A 845 -7.21 -60.94 13.81
C PRO A 845 -5.97 -61.83 13.78
N VAL A 846 -4.89 -61.39 14.43
CA VAL A 846 -3.68 -62.19 14.64
C VAL A 846 -3.66 -62.64 16.10
N VAL A 847 -3.78 -63.95 16.32
CA VAL A 847 -3.70 -64.53 17.67
C VAL A 847 -2.25 -64.87 17.98
N VAL A 848 -1.75 -64.44 19.12
CA VAL A 848 -0.41 -64.75 19.64
C VAL A 848 -0.52 -65.33 21.05
N THR A 849 0.50 -66.06 21.48
CA THR A 849 0.60 -66.56 22.86
C THR A 849 1.62 -65.75 23.63
N VAL A 850 1.19 -65.07 24.69
CA VAL A 850 2.09 -64.38 25.62
C VAL A 850 2.61 -65.38 26.63
N THR A 851 3.93 -65.58 26.67
CA THR A 851 4.61 -66.44 27.64
C THR A 851 5.02 -65.63 28.86
N SER A 852 4.74 -66.14 30.06
CA SER A 852 5.12 -65.48 31.32
C SER A 852 6.33 -66.17 31.95
N THR A 853 7.25 -65.36 32.47
CA THR A 853 8.36 -65.73 33.37
C THR A 853 7.90 -65.91 34.82
N GLY A 854 6.65 -65.58 35.15
CA GLY A 854 6.09 -65.61 36.50
C GLY A 854 6.35 -64.34 37.32
N ASP A 855 7.01 -63.34 36.74
CA ASP A 855 7.31 -62.07 37.40
C ASP A 855 6.18 -61.04 37.24
N THR A 856 5.80 -60.44 38.36
CA THR A 856 4.69 -59.50 38.51
C THR A 856 5.11 -58.15 39.10
N THR A 857 6.41 -57.94 39.31
CA THR A 857 6.94 -56.69 39.88
C THR A 857 7.27 -55.74 38.74
N PRO A 858 6.65 -54.56 38.63
CA PRO A 858 7.02 -53.61 37.59
C PRO A 858 8.38 -52.94 37.85
N PRO A 859 9.08 -52.49 36.80
CA PRO A 859 10.29 -51.67 36.94
C PRO A 859 10.06 -50.40 37.76
N GLY A 860 11.13 -49.88 38.37
CA GLY A 860 11.16 -48.51 38.89
C GLY A 860 11.07 -47.45 37.77
N PRO A 861 10.83 -46.17 38.11
CA PRO A 861 10.85 -45.09 37.12
C PRO A 861 12.25 -44.96 36.50
N PRO A 862 12.36 -44.67 35.19
CA PRO A 862 13.62 -44.23 34.61
C PRO A 862 14.12 -42.96 35.30
N GLY A 863 15.43 -42.69 35.20
CA GLY A 863 15.95 -41.41 35.68
C GLY A 863 15.40 -40.23 34.87
N ALA A 864 15.69 -39.00 35.31
CA ALA A 864 15.14 -37.79 34.72
C ALA A 864 15.41 -37.71 33.22
N THR A 865 14.35 -37.52 32.42
CA THR A 865 14.45 -37.29 30.99
C THR A 865 15.05 -35.91 30.73
N THR A 866 15.96 -35.83 29.78
CA THR A 866 16.69 -34.61 29.43
C THR A 866 16.61 -34.37 27.93
N VAL A 867 16.57 -33.09 27.53
CA VAL A 867 16.63 -32.67 26.13
C VAL A 867 18.09 -32.50 25.75
N THR A 868 18.52 -33.23 24.74
CA THR A 868 19.93 -33.28 24.29
C THR A 868 20.17 -32.56 22.96
N GLY A 869 19.10 -32.33 22.19
CA GLY A 869 19.14 -31.69 20.88
C GLY A 869 17.73 -31.30 20.42
N ARG A 870 17.64 -30.39 19.45
CA ARG A 870 16.37 -29.84 18.95
C ARG A 870 16.53 -29.40 17.49
N GLY A 871 15.53 -29.69 16.67
CA GLY A 871 15.34 -29.13 15.33
C GLY A 871 14.03 -28.37 15.21
N THR A 872 13.69 -27.97 13.99
CA THR A 872 12.39 -27.34 13.69
C THR A 872 11.22 -28.31 13.78
N ASP A 873 11.48 -29.61 13.63
CA ASP A 873 10.48 -30.67 13.55
C ASP A 873 10.74 -31.84 14.51
N HIS A 874 11.76 -31.75 15.35
CA HIS A 874 12.13 -32.82 16.26
C HIS A 874 12.78 -32.34 17.57
N VAL A 875 12.77 -33.22 18.57
CA VAL A 875 13.49 -33.07 19.84
C VAL A 875 14.21 -34.37 20.19
N ASP A 876 15.49 -34.26 20.54
CA ASP A 876 16.31 -35.40 20.99
C ASP A 876 16.26 -35.51 22.51
N LEU A 877 15.95 -36.71 23.01
CA LEU A 877 15.73 -36.99 24.43
C LEU A 877 16.68 -38.09 24.90
N ALA A 878 17.14 -37.98 26.14
CA ALA A 878 17.94 -39.02 26.81
C ALA A 878 17.55 -39.16 28.30
N TRP A 879 17.68 -40.37 28.83
CA TRP A 879 17.40 -40.70 30.24
C TRP A 879 18.43 -41.70 30.76
N THR A 880 18.41 -41.99 32.06
CA THR A 880 19.20 -43.07 32.66
C THR A 880 18.32 -44.28 32.93
N ALA A 881 18.94 -45.47 32.89
CA ALA A 881 18.22 -46.73 32.93
C ALA A 881 17.38 -46.90 34.21
N ALA A 882 16.20 -47.50 34.07
CA ALA A 882 15.42 -48.00 35.19
C ALA A 882 16.04 -49.29 35.76
N SER A 883 15.72 -49.60 37.02
CA SER A 883 16.07 -50.87 37.66
C SER A 883 14.84 -51.75 37.83
N ASP A 884 15.04 -53.05 37.69
CA ASP A 884 14.02 -54.09 37.83
C ASP A 884 14.68 -55.38 38.34
N ASP A 885 13.95 -56.28 39.02
CA ASP A 885 14.51 -57.51 39.59
C ASP A 885 14.72 -58.63 38.56
N GLN A 886 14.02 -58.60 37.41
CA GLN A 886 14.21 -59.51 36.27
C GLN A 886 14.76 -58.81 35.02
N GLY A 887 14.92 -57.49 35.07
CA GLY A 887 15.57 -56.68 34.06
C GLY A 887 14.60 -55.94 33.13
N VAL A 888 15.05 -54.81 32.60
CA VAL A 888 14.26 -53.92 31.74
C VAL A 888 14.38 -54.34 30.28
N ALA A 889 13.26 -54.62 29.62
CA ALA A 889 13.19 -54.95 28.20
C ALA A 889 13.26 -53.72 27.28
N GLY A 890 12.80 -52.57 27.75
CA GLY A 890 12.87 -51.31 26.99
C GLY A 890 12.01 -50.20 27.60
N TYR A 891 11.78 -49.16 26.81
CA TYR A 891 11.10 -47.94 27.22
C TYR A 891 10.03 -47.52 26.23
N ARG A 892 9.01 -46.81 26.72
CA ARG A 892 8.00 -46.11 25.90
C ARG A 892 8.05 -44.62 26.19
N LEU A 893 8.03 -43.82 25.12
CA LEU A 893 7.96 -42.36 25.20
C LEU A 893 6.50 -41.91 25.30
N VAL A 894 6.23 -40.96 26.18
CA VAL A 894 4.92 -40.33 26.34
C VAL A 894 5.06 -38.85 26.00
N ARG A 895 4.30 -38.36 25.02
CA ARG A 895 4.26 -36.96 24.56
C ARG A 895 2.89 -36.38 24.93
N ASP A 896 2.88 -35.31 25.71
CA ASP A 896 1.67 -34.58 26.12
C ASP A 896 0.57 -35.50 26.68
N GLY A 897 1.00 -36.51 27.45
CA GLY A 897 0.12 -37.52 28.06
C GLY A 897 -0.27 -38.69 27.14
N THR A 898 0.13 -38.66 25.88
CA THR A 898 -0.13 -39.73 24.91
C THR A 898 1.09 -40.61 24.72
N VAL A 899 0.93 -41.92 24.83
CA VAL A 899 2.03 -42.87 24.63
C VAL A 899 2.28 -43.05 23.14
N LEU A 900 3.51 -42.80 22.71
CA LEU A 900 3.92 -42.97 21.32
C LEU A 900 4.07 -44.47 20.98
N PRO A 901 3.87 -44.83 19.70
CA PRO A 901 3.82 -46.22 19.30
C PRO A 901 5.22 -46.84 19.11
N THR A 902 6.31 -46.07 19.10
CA THR A 902 7.68 -46.59 18.86
C THR A 902 8.28 -47.35 20.06
N VAL A 903 8.96 -48.48 19.80
CA VAL A 903 9.74 -49.24 20.79
C VAL A 903 11.13 -48.61 20.97
N ILE A 904 11.55 -48.37 22.21
CA ILE A 904 12.88 -47.81 22.50
C ILE A 904 13.67 -48.79 23.36
N THR A 905 14.70 -49.41 22.79
CA THR A 905 15.61 -50.33 23.51
C THR A 905 16.86 -49.63 24.05
N GLY A 906 17.12 -48.40 23.58
CA GLY A 906 18.21 -47.54 24.07
C GLY A 906 17.79 -46.64 25.23
N LEU A 907 18.71 -45.75 25.61
CA LEU A 907 18.50 -44.72 26.64
C LEU A 907 18.33 -43.31 26.06
N SER A 908 18.06 -43.23 24.76
CA SER A 908 17.81 -42.00 24.03
C SER A 908 16.90 -42.25 22.84
N THR A 909 16.16 -41.23 22.42
CA THR A 909 15.35 -41.25 21.20
C THR A 909 15.23 -39.85 20.61
N THR A 910 14.98 -39.77 19.31
CA THR A 910 14.54 -38.54 18.66
C THR A 910 13.04 -38.62 18.44
N ASP A 911 12.33 -37.58 18.85
CA ASP A 911 10.90 -37.43 18.65
C ASP A 911 10.65 -36.47 17.49
N THR A 912 10.14 -36.96 16.37
CA THR A 912 9.98 -36.21 15.09
C THR A 912 8.53 -35.81 14.81
N GLY A 913 8.30 -35.09 13.70
CA GLY A 913 6.97 -34.71 13.21
C GLY A 913 6.32 -33.58 14.02
N LEU A 914 7.13 -32.79 14.72
CA LEU A 914 6.69 -31.65 15.52
C LEU A 914 6.56 -30.39 14.65
N ALA A 915 5.70 -29.45 15.05
CA ALA A 915 5.59 -28.16 14.36
C ALA A 915 6.71 -27.20 14.82
N PRO A 916 7.22 -26.28 13.98
CA PRO A 916 8.22 -25.30 14.40
C PRO A 916 7.74 -24.36 15.52
N GLY A 917 8.57 -24.19 16.55
CA GLY A 917 8.28 -23.39 17.76
C GLY A 917 7.24 -23.97 18.74
N SER A 918 6.70 -25.17 18.50
CA SER A 918 5.70 -25.79 19.37
C SER A 918 6.31 -26.30 20.67
N ARG A 919 5.57 -26.19 21.78
CA ARG A 919 5.98 -26.68 23.11
C ARG A 919 5.36 -28.03 23.37
N HIS A 920 6.17 -28.98 23.80
CA HIS A 920 5.74 -30.33 24.17
C HIS A 920 6.35 -30.76 25.50
N THR A 921 5.71 -31.72 26.15
CA THR A 921 6.16 -32.32 27.41
C THR A 921 6.32 -33.83 27.24
N TRP A 922 7.45 -34.35 27.72
CA TRP A 922 7.79 -35.77 27.61
C TRP A 922 8.03 -36.43 28.97
N THR A 923 7.50 -37.64 29.11
CA THR A 923 7.89 -38.61 30.15
C THR A 923 8.30 -39.92 29.48
N VAL A 924 9.09 -40.72 30.19
CA VAL A 924 9.52 -42.05 29.73
C VAL A 924 9.17 -43.06 30.80
N ARG A 925 8.65 -44.22 30.39
CA ARG A 925 8.37 -45.33 31.31
C ARG A 925 9.07 -46.61 30.86
N ALA A 926 9.54 -47.39 31.82
CA ALA A 926 10.22 -48.66 31.57
C ALA A 926 9.22 -49.82 31.50
N VAL A 927 9.57 -50.85 30.72
CA VAL A 927 8.87 -52.12 30.62
C VAL A 927 9.87 -53.24 30.89
N ASP A 928 9.54 -54.18 31.79
CA ASP A 928 10.41 -55.32 32.09
C ASP A 928 10.33 -56.43 31.03
N THR A 929 11.11 -57.50 31.24
CA THR A 929 11.09 -58.71 30.41
C THR A 929 9.80 -59.54 30.53
N SER A 930 8.93 -59.25 31.49
CA SER A 930 7.65 -59.92 31.74
C SER A 930 6.45 -59.15 31.16
N GLY A 931 6.67 -57.92 30.69
CA GLY A 931 5.67 -57.02 30.14
C GLY A 931 5.03 -56.08 31.17
N ASN A 932 5.48 -56.05 32.43
CA ASN A 932 4.96 -55.11 33.41
C ASN A 932 5.51 -53.70 33.13
N VAL A 933 4.66 -52.68 33.32
CA VAL A 933 4.96 -51.28 33.00
C VAL A 933 5.16 -50.49 34.28
N GLY A 934 6.34 -49.90 34.45
CA GLY A 934 6.69 -49.05 35.58
C GLY A 934 6.08 -47.64 35.49
N PRO A 935 6.22 -46.82 36.55
CA PRO A 935 5.80 -45.42 36.54
C PRO A 935 6.64 -44.57 35.58
N ASP A 936 6.08 -43.43 35.18
CA ASP A 936 6.74 -42.43 34.35
C ASP A 936 7.93 -41.76 35.07
N SER A 937 8.95 -41.39 34.30
CA SER A 937 10.04 -40.52 34.72
C SER A 937 9.53 -39.13 35.12
N ALA A 938 10.41 -38.30 35.70
CA ALA A 938 10.15 -36.87 35.76
C ALA A 938 9.96 -36.30 34.34
N ALA A 939 9.00 -35.39 34.19
CA ALA A 939 8.68 -34.76 32.91
C ALA A 939 9.74 -33.72 32.51
N VAL A 940 10.01 -33.63 31.20
CA VAL A 940 10.81 -32.57 30.59
C VAL A 940 9.99 -31.84 29.54
N SER A 941 10.11 -30.52 29.47
CA SER A 941 9.44 -29.72 28.42
C SER A 941 10.47 -28.97 27.59
N ALA A 942 10.23 -28.88 26.30
CA ALA A 942 11.01 -28.08 25.37
C ALA A 942 10.16 -27.62 24.19
N ARG A 943 10.69 -26.62 23.48
CA ARG A 943 10.17 -26.14 22.21
C ARG A 943 11.08 -26.57 21.08
N THR A 944 10.52 -26.95 19.94
CA THR A 944 11.25 -27.03 18.67
C THR A 944 11.83 -25.65 18.30
N LEU A 945 12.83 -25.64 17.43
CA LEU A 945 13.37 -24.40 16.86
C LEU A 945 12.33 -23.73 15.96
N LEU A 946 12.38 -22.41 15.87
CA LEU A 946 11.52 -21.66 14.94
C LEU A 946 12.03 -21.79 13.52
N PHE A 947 13.35 -21.73 13.35
CA PHE A 947 14.00 -21.77 12.06
C PHE A 947 15.47 -22.14 12.18
N THR A 948 15.98 -22.83 11.16
CA THR A 948 17.40 -23.07 10.96
C THR A 948 17.75 -22.91 9.49
N ASP A 949 18.93 -22.35 9.19
CA ASP A 949 19.44 -22.31 7.82
C ASP A 949 20.96 -22.52 7.80
N SER A 950 21.41 -23.43 6.94
CA SER A 950 22.82 -23.71 6.66
C SER A 950 23.16 -23.48 5.19
N TRP A 951 22.23 -22.92 4.41
CA TRP A 951 22.39 -22.57 3.01
C TRP A 951 23.07 -23.68 2.18
N ALA A 952 22.62 -24.93 2.33
CA ALA A 952 23.22 -26.12 1.71
C ALA A 952 23.13 -26.19 0.16
N GLY A 953 22.74 -25.10 -0.51
CA GLY A 953 22.66 -24.99 -1.96
C GLY A 953 24.03 -24.88 -2.65
N ALA A 954 24.04 -25.01 -3.97
CA ALA A 954 25.24 -24.76 -4.78
C ALA A 954 25.54 -23.26 -4.87
N ASP A 955 26.80 -22.90 -5.10
CA ASP A 955 27.19 -21.51 -5.29
C ASP A 955 26.38 -20.85 -6.41
N GLY A 956 25.84 -19.66 -6.13
CA GLY A 956 24.96 -18.90 -7.02
C GLY A 956 23.47 -19.20 -6.89
N THR A 957 23.04 -20.21 -6.13
CA THR A 957 21.59 -20.46 -5.93
C THR A 957 20.95 -19.36 -5.07
N PRO A 958 19.68 -19.00 -5.30
CA PRO A 958 18.93 -18.14 -4.39
C PRO A 958 18.82 -18.75 -2.99
N TRP A 959 18.63 -17.90 -1.98
CA TRP A 959 18.26 -18.39 -0.64
C TRP A 959 16.89 -19.07 -0.67
N SER A 960 16.62 -19.90 0.33
CA SER A 960 15.34 -20.60 0.47
C SER A 960 14.16 -19.63 0.48
N SER A 961 12.97 -20.09 0.08
CA SER A 961 11.75 -19.30 0.07
C SER A 961 11.29 -18.82 1.45
N ALA A 962 11.89 -19.32 2.52
CA ALA A 962 11.72 -18.80 3.87
C ALA A 962 12.22 -17.34 3.99
N TRP A 963 13.09 -16.90 3.09
CA TRP A 963 13.60 -15.54 3.05
C TRP A 963 12.95 -14.70 1.95
N THR A 964 12.47 -13.52 2.33
CA THR A 964 12.14 -12.45 1.38
C THR A 964 13.35 -11.56 1.18
N THR A 965 13.94 -11.59 -0.01
CA THR A 965 15.18 -10.88 -0.32
C THR A 965 14.92 -9.57 -1.06
N GLY A 966 15.84 -8.61 -0.93
CA GLY A 966 15.80 -7.34 -1.65
C GLY A 966 17.20 -6.82 -1.92
N THR A 967 17.42 -6.21 -3.08
CA THR A 967 18.74 -5.70 -3.46
C THR A 967 18.63 -4.42 -4.25
N SER A 968 19.69 -3.61 -4.18
CA SER A 968 20.02 -2.58 -5.17
C SER A 968 21.52 -2.65 -5.39
N ASN A 969 21.94 -2.87 -6.64
CA ASN A 969 23.36 -3.04 -6.98
C ASN A 969 24.07 -4.07 -6.08
N GLY A 970 23.39 -5.17 -5.76
CA GLY A 970 23.87 -6.24 -4.88
C GLY A 970 23.25 -7.58 -5.27
N THR A 971 23.60 -8.64 -4.54
CA THR A 971 23.05 -10.00 -4.75
C THR A 971 22.86 -10.71 -3.42
N VAL A 972 21.81 -11.53 -3.34
CA VAL A 972 21.56 -12.47 -2.24
C VAL A 972 21.58 -13.87 -2.85
N SER A 973 22.56 -14.68 -2.46
CA SER A 973 22.76 -16.02 -3.04
C SER A 973 23.54 -16.90 -2.08
N THR A 974 23.57 -18.20 -2.32
CA THR A 974 24.47 -19.12 -1.65
C THR A 974 25.87 -18.96 -2.23
N GLN A 975 26.91 -18.86 -1.38
CA GLN A 975 28.30 -18.81 -1.81
C GLN A 975 29.22 -19.42 -0.75
N ALA A 976 30.12 -20.30 -1.20
CA ALA A 976 31.12 -20.98 -0.38
C ALA A 976 30.49 -21.71 0.82
N GLY A 977 29.31 -22.31 0.61
CA GLY A 977 28.57 -23.06 1.62
C GLY A 977 27.86 -22.20 2.68
N GLY A 978 27.52 -20.95 2.37
CA GLY A 978 26.73 -20.09 3.27
C GLY A 978 25.91 -19.05 2.49
N GLY A 979 24.99 -18.37 3.17
CA GLY A 979 24.18 -17.30 2.61
C GLY A 979 24.98 -16.01 2.42
N SER A 980 25.31 -15.66 1.20
CA SER A 980 26.05 -14.44 0.87
C SER A 980 25.15 -13.25 0.57
N LEU A 981 25.40 -12.14 1.26
CA LEU A 981 24.92 -10.80 0.94
C LEU A 981 26.07 -10.02 0.27
N LEU A 982 26.02 -9.87 -1.05
CA LEU A 982 26.98 -9.07 -1.82
C LEU A 982 26.44 -7.66 -2.04
N VAL A 983 27.25 -6.67 -1.72
CA VAL A 983 27.02 -5.24 -1.95
C VAL A 983 28.00 -4.77 -3.02
N GLY A 984 27.48 -4.21 -4.11
CA GLY A 984 28.28 -3.71 -5.23
C GLY A 984 29.04 -2.41 -4.92
N ASN A 985 29.83 -1.95 -5.89
CA ASN A 985 30.68 -0.76 -5.76
C ASN A 985 29.96 0.57 -6.06
N VAL A 986 28.62 0.60 -6.04
CA VAL A 986 27.79 1.79 -6.33
C VAL A 986 27.24 2.41 -5.04
N SER A 987 27.08 3.73 -5.01
CA SER A 987 26.49 4.43 -3.85
C SER A 987 25.06 3.98 -3.60
N GLY A 988 24.71 3.74 -2.33
CA GLY A 988 23.39 3.23 -1.93
C GLY A 988 23.17 1.75 -2.26
N ALA A 989 24.22 1.00 -2.62
CA ALA A 989 24.11 -0.43 -2.82
C ALA A 989 23.78 -1.16 -1.51
N PHE A 990 22.89 -2.15 -1.58
CA PHE A 990 22.54 -3.00 -0.46
C PHE A 990 22.09 -4.39 -0.93
N ALA A 991 22.20 -5.36 -0.03
CA ALA A 991 21.58 -6.67 -0.13
C ALA A 991 20.94 -7.02 1.21
N ARG A 992 19.68 -7.44 1.22
CA ARG A 992 18.92 -7.68 2.45
C ARG A 992 18.03 -8.91 2.34
N ALA A 993 17.70 -9.50 3.47
CA ALA A 993 16.77 -10.61 3.57
C ALA A 993 15.97 -10.53 4.88
N GLN A 994 14.67 -10.77 4.78
CA GLN A 994 13.74 -10.89 5.92
C GLN A 994 13.30 -12.35 6.03
N LEU A 995 13.39 -12.93 7.22
CA LEU A 995 12.91 -14.28 7.48
C LEU A 995 11.39 -14.28 7.61
N THR A 996 10.69 -14.55 6.51
CA THR A 996 9.23 -14.61 6.43
C THR A 996 8.67 -16.01 6.65
N GLY A 997 9.50 -17.05 6.53
CA GLY A 997 9.12 -18.45 6.76
C GLY A 997 8.99 -18.85 8.23
N ALA A 998 9.23 -17.93 9.16
CA ALA A 998 9.07 -18.15 10.60
C ALA A 998 8.09 -17.14 11.20
N ALA A 999 7.24 -17.60 12.12
CA ALA A 999 6.27 -16.76 12.78
C ALA A 999 6.96 -15.66 13.63
N PRO A 1000 6.43 -14.42 13.66
CA PRO A 1000 6.95 -13.36 14.53
C PRO A 1000 6.94 -13.76 16.00
N ARG A 1001 7.98 -13.38 16.74
CA ARG A 1001 8.12 -13.68 18.17
C ARG A 1001 8.60 -12.48 18.96
N ALA A 1002 8.09 -12.36 20.19
CA ALA A 1002 8.56 -11.37 21.14
C ALA A 1002 9.92 -11.81 21.70
N ASP A 1003 10.03 -13.04 22.18
CA ASP A 1003 11.22 -13.53 22.85
C ASP A 1003 11.93 -14.56 21.97
N THR A 1004 13.20 -14.28 21.66
CA THR A 1004 13.99 -15.09 20.73
C THR A 1004 15.42 -15.23 21.18
N ASP A 1005 16.03 -16.35 20.83
CA ASP A 1005 17.48 -16.57 20.90
C ASP A 1005 17.97 -16.88 19.48
N THR A 1006 18.64 -15.92 18.87
CA THR A 1006 19.16 -16.04 17.50
C THR A 1006 20.68 -16.19 17.56
N VAL A 1007 21.21 -17.24 16.95
CA VAL A 1007 22.66 -17.44 16.77
C VAL A 1007 22.94 -17.67 15.29
N LEU A 1008 24.01 -17.08 14.77
CA LEU A 1008 24.49 -17.31 13.41
C LEU A 1008 26.01 -17.13 13.36
N SER A 1009 26.64 -17.78 12.39
CA SER A 1009 28.02 -17.50 12.03
C SER A 1009 28.08 -16.57 10.83
N TYR A 1010 29.10 -15.72 10.77
CA TYR A 1010 29.33 -14.81 9.65
C TYR A 1010 30.82 -14.69 9.33
N ARG A 1011 31.15 -14.37 8.08
CA ARG A 1011 32.52 -14.05 7.64
C ARG A 1011 32.52 -13.00 6.55
N TRP A 1012 33.48 -12.09 6.63
CA TRP A 1012 33.71 -11.08 5.61
C TRP A 1012 34.64 -11.61 4.51
N SER A 1013 34.33 -11.28 3.26
CA SER A 1013 35.24 -11.55 2.12
C SER A 1013 36.56 -10.77 2.20
N SER A 1014 36.58 -9.62 2.89
CA SER A 1014 37.77 -8.78 3.09
C SER A 1014 37.53 -7.73 4.17
N THR A 1015 38.56 -7.41 4.96
CA THR A 1015 38.57 -6.38 6.01
C THR A 1015 38.97 -4.97 5.53
N GLY A 1016 39.03 -4.75 4.22
CA GLY A 1016 39.45 -3.48 3.62
C GLY A 1016 38.43 -2.33 3.79
N ALA A 1017 37.78 -1.93 2.70
CA ALA A 1017 36.77 -0.87 2.76
C ALA A 1017 35.55 -1.30 3.60
N THR A 1018 34.93 -0.33 4.29
CA THR A 1018 33.84 -0.59 5.23
C THR A 1018 32.58 -1.10 4.52
N GLY A 1019 32.14 -2.29 4.90
CA GLY A 1019 30.78 -2.78 4.74
C GLY A 1019 30.16 -2.98 6.12
N TYR A 1020 28.84 -2.84 6.20
CA TYR A 1020 28.07 -3.06 7.43
C TYR A 1020 27.23 -4.32 7.27
N LEU A 1021 27.19 -5.15 8.31
CA LEU A 1021 26.23 -6.24 8.50
C LEU A 1021 25.30 -5.80 9.61
N ASP A 1022 24.01 -5.70 9.29
CA ASP A 1022 22.96 -5.44 10.26
C ASP A 1022 22.16 -6.72 10.51
N VAL A 1023 22.01 -7.09 11.77
CA VAL A 1023 21.17 -8.22 12.21
C VAL A 1023 20.13 -7.70 13.20
N TYR A 1024 18.88 -7.69 12.76
CA TYR A 1024 17.74 -7.18 13.52
C TYR A 1024 16.83 -8.31 13.98
N VAL A 1025 16.57 -8.36 15.28
CA VAL A 1025 15.61 -9.25 15.93
C VAL A 1025 14.40 -8.47 16.42
N ARG A 1026 13.25 -9.14 16.60
CA ARG A 1026 11.96 -8.50 16.87
C ARG A 1026 11.66 -7.40 15.83
N GLY A 1027 12.08 -7.63 14.58
CA GLY A 1027 11.87 -6.71 13.46
C GLY A 1027 10.41 -6.71 13.02
N SER A 1028 9.79 -5.54 12.92
CA SER A 1028 8.39 -5.38 12.51
C SER A 1028 8.17 -4.08 11.74
N GLY A 1029 7.00 -3.98 11.07
CA GLY A 1029 6.65 -2.84 10.23
C GLY A 1029 7.37 -2.78 8.87
N GLY A 1030 7.95 -3.91 8.44
CA GLY A 1030 8.70 -4.00 7.18
C GLY A 1030 10.00 -3.21 7.18
N TRP A 1031 10.62 -3.07 6.01
CA TRP A 1031 11.85 -2.31 5.82
C TRP A 1031 11.56 -0.80 5.85
N GLN A 1032 12.16 -0.07 6.80
CA GLN A 1032 12.13 1.40 6.81
C GLN A 1032 12.89 1.97 5.61
N ASN A 1033 14.04 1.37 5.32
CA ASN A 1033 14.95 1.77 4.26
C ASN A 1033 15.72 0.53 3.75
N ALA A 1034 16.82 0.75 3.05
CA ALA A 1034 17.66 -0.31 2.49
C ALA A 1034 18.14 -1.38 3.49
N TYR A 1035 18.43 -1.03 4.76
CA TYR A 1035 19.21 -1.89 5.66
C TYR A 1035 18.60 -2.11 7.05
N ARG A 1036 17.47 -1.48 7.39
CA ARG A 1036 16.83 -1.70 8.71
C ARG A 1036 15.30 -1.73 8.68
N PRO A 1037 14.67 -2.47 9.63
CA PRO A 1037 13.23 -2.47 9.79
C PRO A 1037 12.72 -1.18 10.44
N LEU A 1038 11.41 -0.94 10.32
CA LEU A 1038 10.72 0.19 10.95
C LEU A 1038 10.83 0.15 12.48
N THR A 1039 10.66 -1.05 13.07
CA THR A 1039 10.76 -1.28 14.51
C THR A 1039 11.56 -2.56 14.78
N GLY A 1040 12.41 -2.58 15.81
CA GLY A 1040 13.20 -3.77 16.20
C GLY A 1040 14.52 -3.46 16.91
N TYR A 1041 15.24 -4.49 17.36
CA TYR A 1041 16.58 -4.36 17.96
C TYR A 1041 17.64 -4.85 16.97
N GLY A 1042 18.63 -4.01 16.65
CA GLY A 1042 19.65 -4.28 15.63
C GLY A 1042 21.06 -4.29 16.19
N ILE A 1043 21.84 -5.29 15.77
CA ILE A 1043 23.30 -5.32 15.91
C ILE A 1043 23.94 -4.92 14.58
N GLU A 1044 24.75 -3.86 14.62
CA GLU A 1044 25.54 -3.40 13.48
C GLU A 1044 27.01 -3.82 13.67
N VAL A 1045 27.55 -4.52 12.68
CA VAL A 1045 28.93 -5.03 12.62
C VAL A 1045 29.61 -4.48 11.37
N ALA A 1046 30.73 -3.78 11.54
CA ALA A 1046 31.50 -3.27 10.41
C ALA A 1046 32.70 -4.17 10.07
N SER A 1047 33.00 -4.34 8.77
CA SER A 1047 34.08 -5.20 8.26
C SER A 1047 35.50 -4.81 8.69
N ASN A 1048 35.71 -3.57 9.11
CA ASN A 1048 37.01 -3.00 9.44
C ASN A 1048 37.07 -2.30 10.80
N SER A 1049 36.12 -2.58 11.68
CA SER A 1049 36.08 -2.03 13.04
C SER A 1049 35.93 -3.14 14.08
N THR A 1050 36.55 -2.98 15.24
CA THR A 1050 36.32 -3.86 16.40
C THR A 1050 35.02 -3.51 17.14
N THR A 1051 34.44 -2.36 16.82
CA THR A 1051 33.25 -1.83 17.46
C THR A 1051 31.98 -2.49 16.93
N VAL A 1052 31.06 -2.78 17.84
CA VAL A 1052 29.74 -3.35 17.58
C VAL A 1052 28.71 -2.48 18.29
N SER A 1053 27.66 -2.09 17.56
CA SER A 1053 26.61 -1.22 18.09
C SER A 1053 25.30 -2.00 18.22
N LEU A 1054 24.71 -1.99 19.42
CA LEU A 1054 23.33 -2.38 19.64
C LEU A 1054 22.45 -1.14 19.54
N SER A 1055 21.41 -1.21 18.72
CA SER A 1055 20.45 -0.13 18.51
C SER A 1055 19.02 -0.62 18.61
N ARG A 1056 18.10 0.29 18.96
CA ARG A 1056 16.66 0.11 18.75
C ARG A 1056 16.20 0.96 17.58
N ASN A 1057 15.23 0.46 16.84
CA ASN A 1057 14.39 1.24 15.95
C ASN A 1057 12.96 1.20 16.50
N VAL A 1058 12.30 2.36 16.53
CA VAL A 1058 10.86 2.46 16.81
C VAL A 1058 10.29 3.46 15.83
N ASN A 1059 9.37 3.01 14.98
CA ASN A 1059 8.72 3.85 13.95
C ASN A 1059 9.73 4.63 13.09
N GLY A 1060 10.82 3.97 12.72
CA GLY A 1060 11.89 4.51 11.88
C GLY A 1060 12.90 5.40 12.61
N VAL A 1061 12.73 5.65 13.90
CA VAL A 1061 13.71 6.39 14.71
C VAL A 1061 14.71 5.42 15.31
N ARG A 1062 15.98 5.51 14.88
CA ARG A 1062 17.09 4.71 15.42
C ARG A 1062 17.67 5.37 16.68
N THR A 1063 17.87 4.60 17.73
CA THR A 1063 18.63 5.00 18.93
C THR A 1063 19.69 3.95 19.24
N THR A 1064 20.96 4.35 19.36
CA THR A 1064 22.02 3.46 19.84
C THR A 1064 21.85 3.23 21.34
N LEU A 1065 21.76 1.96 21.75
CA LEU A 1065 21.60 1.54 23.13
C LEU A 1065 22.94 1.20 23.78
N SER A 1066 23.86 0.58 23.03
CA SER A 1066 25.22 0.32 23.50
C SER A 1066 26.22 0.21 22.34
N THR A 1067 27.48 0.47 22.64
CA THR A 1067 28.59 0.35 21.70
C THR A 1067 29.78 -0.25 22.44
N VAL A 1068 30.27 -1.41 21.98
CA VAL A 1068 31.32 -2.19 22.66
C VAL A 1068 32.35 -2.67 21.65
N ASN A 1069 33.62 -2.76 22.05
CA ASN A 1069 34.65 -3.43 21.26
C ASN A 1069 34.56 -4.95 21.50
N ALA A 1070 33.78 -5.64 20.68
CA ALA A 1070 33.38 -7.03 20.92
C ALA A 1070 33.73 -8.00 19.79
N GLN A 1071 34.17 -7.52 18.63
CA GLN A 1071 34.52 -8.36 17.47
C GLN A 1071 35.99 -8.23 17.07
N SER A 1072 36.49 -9.22 16.33
CA SER A 1072 37.79 -9.15 15.67
C SER A 1072 37.63 -8.65 14.22
N VAL A 1073 38.57 -7.82 13.77
CA VAL A 1073 38.65 -7.41 12.35
C VAL A 1073 39.37 -8.49 11.57
N THR A 1074 38.61 -9.44 11.01
CA THR A 1074 39.14 -10.62 10.31
C THR A 1074 38.20 -11.09 9.20
N THR A 1075 38.75 -11.87 8.25
CA THR A 1075 37.96 -12.64 7.28
C THR A 1075 37.65 -14.05 7.77
N ALA A 1076 38.19 -14.45 8.92
CA ALA A 1076 37.83 -15.70 9.57
C ALA A 1076 36.37 -15.68 10.03
N ARG A 1077 35.76 -16.87 10.12
CA ARG A 1077 34.40 -17.04 10.64
C ARG A 1077 34.33 -16.54 12.09
N GLN A 1078 33.24 -15.86 12.39
CA GLN A 1078 32.89 -15.39 13.73
C GLN A 1078 31.43 -15.77 14.02
N TRP A 1079 31.08 -15.83 15.29
CA TRP A 1079 29.73 -16.12 15.75
C TRP A 1079 29.10 -14.89 16.36
N LEU A 1080 27.80 -14.71 16.14
CA LEU A 1080 26.96 -13.70 16.75
C LEU A 1080 25.75 -14.38 17.38
N ARG A 1081 25.49 -14.09 18.65
CA ARG A 1081 24.25 -14.46 19.32
C ARG A 1081 23.54 -13.22 19.85
N ILE A 1082 22.25 -13.10 19.57
CA ILE A 1082 21.37 -12.04 20.06
C ILE A 1082 20.20 -12.70 20.78
N ARG A 1083 19.97 -12.30 22.02
CA ARG A 1083 18.88 -12.80 22.85
C ARG A 1083 17.97 -11.66 23.27
N VAL A 1084 16.67 -11.86 23.08
CA VAL A 1084 15.63 -10.97 23.60
C VAL A 1084 14.70 -11.78 24.50
N THR A 1085 14.53 -11.34 25.74
CA THR A 1085 13.62 -11.96 26.71
C THR A 1085 12.89 -10.87 27.48
N GLY A 1086 11.58 -10.73 27.25
CA GLY A 1086 10.79 -9.61 27.75
C GLY A 1086 11.37 -8.28 27.25
N SER A 1087 11.88 -7.47 28.18
CA SER A 1087 12.54 -6.19 27.94
C SER A 1087 14.08 -6.27 27.96
N THR A 1088 14.66 -7.45 28.14
CA THR A 1088 16.11 -7.61 28.19
C THR A 1088 16.65 -8.00 26.82
N VAL A 1089 17.60 -7.22 26.31
CA VAL A 1089 18.30 -7.44 25.03
C VAL A 1089 19.77 -7.66 25.31
N GLN A 1090 20.31 -8.78 24.84
CA GLN A 1090 21.70 -9.18 25.07
C GLN A 1090 22.34 -9.62 23.76
N TYR A 1091 23.64 -9.36 23.61
CA TYR A 1091 24.40 -9.96 22.52
C TYR A 1091 25.81 -10.35 22.95
N ARG A 1092 26.37 -11.33 22.25
CA ARG A 1092 27.78 -11.70 22.34
C ARG A 1092 28.33 -12.13 20.98
N ILE A 1093 29.61 -11.87 20.77
CA ILE A 1093 30.36 -12.24 19.57
C ILE A 1093 31.65 -12.95 19.97
N TRP A 1094 32.05 -13.97 19.21
CA TRP A 1094 33.32 -14.67 19.45
C TRP A 1094 33.91 -15.24 18.14
N PRO A 1095 35.24 -15.43 18.07
CA PRO A 1095 35.87 -16.09 16.94
C PRO A 1095 35.49 -17.57 16.84
N ASP A 1096 35.37 -18.07 15.62
CA ASP A 1096 35.16 -19.50 15.38
C ASP A 1096 36.33 -20.34 15.93
N GLY A 1097 36.02 -21.55 16.42
CA GLY A 1097 36.98 -22.42 17.12
C GLY A 1097 37.29 -22.02 18.59
N SER A 1098 36.77 -20.89 19.08
CA SER A 1098 36.83 -20.53 20.50
C SER A 1098 35.55 -20.95 21.22
N PRO A 1099 35.60 -21.33 22.52
CA PRO A 1099 34.39 -21.61 23.28
C PRO A 1099 33.50 -20.36 23.40
N GLU A 1100 32.19 -20.55 23.30
CA GLU A 1100 31.21 -19.46 23.44
C GLU A 1100 31.39 -18.76 24.81
N PRO A 1101 31.59 -17.43 24.85
CA PRO A 1101 31.85 -16.72 26.11
C PRO A 1101 30.67 -16.82 27.07
N ALA A 1102 30.94 -17.15 28.35
CA ALA A 1102 29.89 -17.19 29.37
C ALA A 1102 29.26 -15.80 29.63
N ALA A 1103 30.05 -14.72 29.52
CA ALA A 1103 29.59 -13.34 29.69
C ALA A 1103 29.01 -12.77 28.39
N TRP A 1104 27.96 -11.95 28.52
CA TRP A 1104 27.40 -11.17 27.40
C TRP A 1104 28.28 -9.95 27.11
N SER A 1105 28.51 -9.64 25.84
CA SER A 1105 29.22 -8.42 25.42
C SER A 1105 28.43 -7.16 25.77
N SER A 1106 27.10 -7.24 25.73
CA SER A 1106 26.20 -6.19 26.19
C SER A 1106 24.91 -6.80 26.74
N THR A 1107 24.34 -6.16 27.76
CA THR A 1107 23.00 -6.43 28.30
C THR A 1107 22.31 -5.11 28.55
N VAL A 1108 21.17 -4.89 27.90
CA VAL A 1108 20.38 -3.67 28.01
C VAL A 1108 18.94 -4.02 28.35
N THR A 1109 18.33 -3.23 29.23
CA THR A 1109 16.88 -3.27 29.44
C THR A 1109 16.23 -2.15 28.64
N ASP A 1110 15.33 -2.50 27.72
CA ASP A 1110 14.58 -1.57 26.88
C ASP A 1110 13.15 -2.08 26.69
N THR A 1111 12.16 -1.19 26.83
CA THR A 1111 10.74 -1.52 26.76
C THR A 1111 10.05 -0.93 25.53
N ALA A 1112 10.79 -0.29 24.64
CA ALA A 1112 10.22 0.51 23.55
C ALA A 1112 9.76 -0.35 22.36
N VAL A 1113 10.38 -1.52 22.14
CA VAL A 1113 9.97 -2.47 21.10
C VAL A 1113 9.07 -3.54 21.74
N THR A 1114 7.75 -3.36 21.64
CA THR A 1114 6.77 -4.22 22.32
C THR A 1114 6.16 -5.30 21.43
N ALA A 1115 6.06 -5.07 20.12
CA ALA A 1115 5.46 -6.01 19.17
C ALA A 1115 6.38 -7.23 18.92
N PRO A 1116 5.83 -8.45 18.79
CA PRO A 1116 6.56 -9.58 18.20
C PRO A 1116 7.10 -9.22 16.81
N GLY A 1117 8.23 -9.81 16.43
CA GLY A 1117 8.83 -9.54 15.13
C GLY A 1117 9.67 -10.68 14.59
N GLN A 1118 10.18 -10.50 13.38
CA GLN A 1118 10.98 -11.48 12.63
C GLN A 1118 12.47 -11.10 12.65
N LEU A 1119 13.29 -12.01 12.11
CA LEU A 1119 14.70 -11.76 11.83
C LEU A 1119 14.86 -11.01 10.51
N PHE A 1120 15.62 -9.93 10.53
CA PHE A 1120 16.02 -9.16 9.36
C PHE A 1120 17.55 -9.15 9.32
N VAL A 1121 18.12 -9.43 8.15
CA VAL A 1121 19.56 -9.32 7.92
C VAL A 1121 19.81 -8.43 6.71
N SER A 1122 20.81 -7.57 6.79
CA SER A 1122 21.20 -6.78 5.64
C SER A 1122 22.70 -6.52 5.61
N ALA A 1123 23.19 -6.24 4.41
CA ALA A 1123 24.50 -5.70 4.18
C ALA A 1123 24.38 -4.43 3.33
N ASP A 1124 25.06 -3.39 3.77
CA ASP A 1124 25.12 -2.11 3.07
C ASP A 1124 26.52 -1.50 3.14
N ARG A 1125 26.67 -0.34 2.48
CA ARG A 1125 27.95 0.29 2.21
C ARG A 1125 28.08 1.62 2.95
N GLY A 1126 29.24 1.84 3.57
CA GLY A 1126 29.64 3.19 3.97
C GLY A 1126 29.75 4.14 2.78
N SER A 1127 29.42 5.41 3.00
CA SER A 1127 29.34 6.46 1.96
C SER A 1127 30.64 6.68 1.17
N GLN A 1128 31.79 6.16 1.63
CA GLN A 1128 33.12 6.39 1.04
C GLN A 1128 33.80 5.16 0.40
N SER A 1129 33.14 3.99 0.34
CA SER A 1129 33.76 2.77 -0.24
C SER A 1129 33.64 2.71 -1.77
N THR A 1130 34.70 2.26 -2.46
CA THR A 1130 34.79 2.12 -3.94
C THR A 1130 34.89 0.67 -4.44
N THR A 1131 34.78 -0.32 -3.55
CA THR A 1131 34.93 -1.75 -3.89
C THR A 1131 33.74 -2.55 -3.40
N SER A 1132 33.37 -3.61 -4.14
CA SER A 1132 32.32 -4.54 -3.71
C SER A 1132 32.71 -5.27 -2.42
N ARG A 1133 31.69 -5.67 -1.65
CA ARG A 1133 31.84 -6.31 -0.35
C ARG A 1133 30.80 -7.40 -0.20
N SER A 1134 31.20 -8.60 0.22
CA SER A 1134 30.26 -9.62 0.66
C SER A 1134 30.51 -10.06 2.09
N VAL A 1135 29.40 -10.36 2.76
CA VAL A 1135 29.37 -11.09 4.03
C VAL A 1135 28.61 -12.39 3.80
N THR A 1136 29.20 -13.51 4.22
CA THR A 1136 28.55 -14.82 4.19
C THR A 1136 28.05 -15.14 5.58
N LEU A 1137 26.78 -15.49 5.70
CA LEU A 1137 26.12 -16.02 6.89
C LEU A 1137 26.05 -17.54 6.79
N ASP A 1138 26.13 -18.23 7.92
CA ASP A 1138 25.98 -19.68 8.00
C ASP A 1138 25.48 -20.07 9.40
N ASP A 1139 25.14 -21.35 9.60
CA ASP A 1139 24.78 -21.93 10.90
C ASP A 1139 23.69 -21.14 11.67
N LEU A 1140 22.69 -20.61 10.95
CA LEU A 1140 21.64 -19.80 11.57
C LEU A 1140 20.68 -20.69 12.34
N VAL A 1141 20.42 -20.32 13.59
CA VAL A 1141 19.39 -20.91 14.44
C VAL A 1141 18.58 -19.80 15.10
N VAL A 1142 17.26 -19.90 15.01
CA VAL A 1142 16.31 -19.03 15.71
C VAL A 1142 15.46 -19.90 16.64
N ALA A 1143 15.57 -19.65 17.95
CA ALA A 1143 14.79 -20.36 18.96
C ALA A 1143 13.75 -19.43 19.61
N ASP A 1144 12.57 -19.99 19.91
CA ASP A 1144 11.54 -19.32 20.71
C ASP A 1144 11.88 -19.41 22.20
N LEU A 1145 11.76 -18.28 22.90
CA LEU A 1145 11.98 -18.18 24.34
C LEU A 1145 10.70 -17.91 25.13
N ALA A 1146 9.53 -17.93 24.49
CA ALA A 1146 8.26 -17.78 25.19
C ALA A 1146 8.13 -18.84 26.31
N PRO A 1147 7.67 -18.43 27.52
CA PRO A 1147 7.55 -19.32 28.67
C PRO A 1147 6.68 -20.57 28.42
#